data_AF-A0A6N7Q4L5-F1
#
_entry.id   AF-A0A6N7Q4L5-F1
#
_cell.length_a   1.000
_cell.length_b   1.000
_cell.length_c   1.000
_cell.angle_alpha   90.00
_cell.angle_beta   90.00
_cell.angle_gamma   90.00
#
_symmetry.space_group_name_H-M   'P 1'
#
loop_
_entity.id
_entity.type
_entity.pdbx_description
1 polymer ?
#
loop_
_entity_poly.entity_id
_entity_poly.type
_entity_poly.pdbx_seq_one_letter_code
_entity_poly.pdbx_strand_id
1 'polypeptide(L)'
;MARAPRTFRRISSVFLLAGVTLVAAPASSAPPKPAAPKVALTSAEKAALEEAQRLVSEAEDLRRRKRFAEALVPALKALAIREKIDPQSHETGMSLMEVADLHRESKQFAREVPYRELLLKRTEKTAPPGAYELFREVEWLARAVQGAGDHARALTLFERAISLASQRHGGKDGDTVIAPLAGKAESLKGLRRYDEAEATLLRAIEASEAATRDGKPYWYLLQNLGRLYHETGQYTRAEPIRARALELKARVTGFRSNATELMDELVTTRIALQDYAGAVVLLDELVAIAKVGDGEESLGYVVALVKRAMLDVETGAFDRAEPRLARAQALLDKLAAKGSDAPELRVVLQWIFGLIAMQKGDFPRAEAKLLPTLAYHEKNKGPKAPSVAEVAGNLADLYRRAGKLDKAEQNAARALVIRDEALAPMHPQRAASRAILGRIRERRGDAAGAKKLHEEALAAREKAFGKDHPAVASSLLDLADLARRQRGLGAQGAKGDPKPRTSNDGEAEALYKRAIGIFEATFGGEHEEVAAALEGLAALYVDAGKLDHAARAARRAAEIRERQAALVIAGGSEAQKRAFVETMRAGTDFLTSLHARTMPADPEARRLALTTIFQRKGRVLDVMASSLAALRQRLDPAEAKLAAELAAARAEVARLAMRGPAGAPLEAFKAELGEREEAARALEEKIGAQSEVFRAEETPVSIERVQAQVPAGTALVEIALYTPRRSADVDMPSPEGPARFAAYVLDASGKVAFVDLGESAPIEEATKALREALTAALDQDPRKPARALDALVMQKIRPLLGGKTRLMIAADGALSLVPFAALVDEEGKYLVERYEISYLTSGRDLLRLARTAPERAGAIVLANPAFGPREQAESALVMLEDKGDGRSRGLDKAYFEPLPATAAEARALAPILPGAAVRVDLEATESTLKKARAPRIVHVATHGFFLAAKGAAARAPQGERGLELEPSPDWLPDDPLLRSGLAFAGANSRRGGGGEDGILTALEASSLDLWGTKLVVLSACETGLGDVQRGEGVYGLRRALFVAGAEALVASLWKVADEETQRLMVDYYQRVTKGSGRSAALREVQLGMLADEATAHPYFWASFGVFGDPSPMGKEPSAGAKGTGAAARGGKVTPGARGCACGFPGSTREEPLALVSLFGALALVARRRRG
;
A
#
# COMPACT_ATOMS: atom_id res chain seq x y z
N MET A 1 44.75 -34.78 -29.42
CA MET A 1 46.12 -35.33 -29.40
C MET A 1 47.04 -34.33 -28.70
N ALA A 2 47.73 -34.81 -27.64
CA ALA A 2 48.93 -34.29 -26.94
C ALA A 2 49.04 -32.78 -26.62
N ARG A 3 49.43 -32.30 -25.43
CA ARG A 3 49.89 -32.86 -24.15
C ARG A 3 49.84 -31.68 -23.15
N ALA A 4 49.36 -31.88 -21.93
CA ALA A 4 49.64 -31.02 -20.77
C ALA A 4 50.91 -31.55 -20.05
N PRO A 5 51.61 -30.76 -19.19
CA PRO A 5 51.13 -30.60 -17.80
C PRO A 5 51.43 -29.24 -17.08
N ARG A 6 50.51 -28.88 -16.15
CA ARG A 6 50.64 -28.41 -14.74
C ARG A 6 51.75 -27.36 -14.40
N THR A 7 51.52 -26.23 -13.71
CA THR A 7 50.83 -25.98 -12.41
C THR A 7 50.56 -24.48 -12.11
N PHE A 8 49.45 -24.21 -11.39
CA PHE A 8 49.11 -23.15 -10.39
C PHE A 8 50.17 -22.06 -10.03
N ARG A 9 49.86 -20.76 -9.79
CA ARG A 9 48.91 -20.15 -8.82
C ARG A 9 48.77 -18.62 -9.09
N ARG A 10 47.67 -18.02 -8.57
CA ARG A 10 47.32 -16.58 -8.46
C ARG A 10 48.48 -15.59 -8.30
N ILE A 11 48.36 -14.37 -8.86
CA ILE A 11 48.56 -13.07 -8.18
C ILE A 11 47.98 -11.92 -9.02
N SER A 12 47.46 -10.96 -8.27
CA SER A 12 46.78 -9.70 -8.58
C SER A 12 47.56 -8.69 -9.43
N SER A 13 46.79 -7.81 -10.07
CA SER A 13 47.00 -6.37 -10.21
C SER A 13 48.41 -5.86 -10.49
N VAL A 14 48.71 -5.63 -11.77
CA VAL A 14 49.82 -4.74 -12.19
C VAL A 14 49.22 -3.57 -12.97
N PHE A 15 49.34 -2.39 -12.37
CA PHE A 15 49.22 -1.08 -13.00
C PHE A 15 50.36 -0.91 -14.02
N LEU A 16 50.03 -0.69 -15.28
CA LEU A 16 50.98 -0.21 -16.28
C LEU A 16 51.00 1.33 -16.21
N LEU A 17 52.06 1.86 -15.58
CA LEU A 17 52.49 3.25 -15.76
C LEU A 17 52.99 3.41 -17.20
N ALA A 18 52.37 4.29 -17.97
CA ALA A 18 52.98 4.85 -19.16
C ALA A 18 54.09 5.80 -18.72
N GLY A 19 55.34 5.42 -19.01
CA GLY A 19 56.49 6.29 -18.90
C GLY A 19 56.46 7.35 -20.00
N VAL A 20 56.53 8.61 -19.60
CA VAL A 20 57.01 9.69 -20.48
C VAL A 20 58.49 9.83 -20.23
N THR A 21 59.29 9.43 -21.22
CA THR A 21 60.69 9.77 -21.36
C THR A 21 60.83 11.29 -21.51
N LEU A 22 61.43 11.96 -20.53
CA LEU A 22 61.96 13.31 -20.73
C LEU A 22 63.43 13.20 -21.15
N VAL A 23 63.69 13.61 -22.38
CA VAL A 23 65.03 13.87 -22.93
C VAL A 23 65.69 14.97 -22.09
N ALA A 24 66.91 14.69 -21.61
CA ALA A 24 67.75 15.65 -20.93
C ALA A 24 68.34 16.66 -21.93
N ALA A 25 68.22 17.94 -21.61
CA ALA A 25 69.09 19.02 -22.12
C ALA A 25 69.53 19.88 -20.91
N PRO A 26 70.72 20.50 -20.97
CA PRO A 26 71.62 20.56 -19.83
C PRO A 26 71.28 21.68 -18.85
N ALA A 27 71.41 21.36 -17.56
CA ALA A 27 71.45 22.37 -16.51
C ALA A 27 72.76 23.16 -16.61
N SER A 28 72.65 24.38 -17.12
CA SER A 28 73.58 25.48 -16.87
C SER A 28 73.80 25.64 -15.36
N SER A 29 75.07 25.73 -14.98
CA SER A 29 75.58 25.97 -13.63
C SER A 29 74.93 27.18 -12.96
N ALA A 30 74.27 26.96 -11.83
CA ALA A 30 73.96 27.99 -10.84
C ALA A 30 74.86 27.78 -9.60
N PRO A 31 75.29 28.85 -8.93
CA PRO A 31 76.39 28.81 -7.96
C PRO A 31 75.97 28.10 -6.66
N PRO A 32 76.92 27.52 -5.91
CA PRO A 32 76.63 26.88 -4.63
C PRO A 32 76.11 27.90 -3.62
N LYS A 33 74.97 27.61 -3.01
CA LYS A 33 74.49 28.32 -1.80
C LYS A 33 75.52 28.14 -0.67
N PRO A 34 75.75 29.16 0.17
CA PRO A 34 76.66 29.06 1.30
C PRO A 34 76.19 27.95 2.25
N ALA A 35 77.07 26.99 2.52
CA ALA A 35 76.82 25.95 3.50
C ALA A 35 76.61 26.58 4.87
N ALA A 36 75.41 26.42 5.42
CA ALA A 36 75.17 26.66 6.84
C ALA A 36 76.13 25.77 7.66
N PRO A 37 76.60 26.22 8.84
CA PRO A 37 77.55 25.45 9.64
C PRO A 37 76.95 24.08 9.96
N LYS A 38 77.58 23.00 9.47
CA LYS A 38 77.25 21.63 9.89
C LYS A 38 77.62 21.53 11.36
N VAL A 39 76.63 21.66 12.23
CA VAL A 39 76.72 21.17 13.60
C VAL A 39 77.08 19.68 13.50
N ALA A 40 78.22 19.29 14.05
CA ALA A 40 78.64 17.89 14.03
C ALA A 40 77.66 17.10 14.91
N LEU A 41 76.76 16.34 14.27
CA LEU A 41 75.79 15.49 14.95
C LEU A 41 76.51 14.53 15.89
N THR A 42 76.07 14.50 17.14
CA THR A 42 76.50 13.53 18.15
C THR A 42 76.16 12.11 17.70
N SER A 43 76.86 11.11 18.25
CA SER A 43 76.55 9.69 17.99
C SER A 43 75.09 9.34 18.35
N ALA A 44 74.54 9.97 19.39
CA ALA A 44 73.15 9.82 19.80
C ALA A 44 72.15 10.40 18.78
N GLU A 45 72.44 11.57 18.20
CA GLU A 45 71.60 12.17 17.16
C GLU A 45 71.60 11.36 15.86
N LYS A 46 72.75 10.78 15.48
CA LYS A 46 72.83 9.87 14.31
C LYS A 46 72.00 8.61 14.50
N ALA A 47 72.09 7.96 15.67
CA ALA A 47 71.27 6.79 16.00
C ALA A 47 69.77 7.11 16.02
N ALA A 48 69.39 8.29 16.54
CA ALA A 48 68.02 8.75 16.53
C ALA A 48 67.50 9.02 15.09
N LEU A 49 68.32 9.57 14.19
CA LEU A 49 67.95 9.75 12.79
C LEU A 49 67.81 8.43 12.02
N GLU A 50 68.65 7.43 12.31
CA GLU A 50 68.49 6.06 11.78
C GLU A 50 67.18 5.42 12.25
N GLU A 51 66.83 5.60 13.52
CA GLU A 51 65.55 5.14 14.06
C GLU A 51 64.36 5.87 13.40
N ALA A 52 64.46 7.18 13.18
CA ALA A 52 63.43 7.92 12.45
C ALA A 52 63.26 7.41 11.01
N GLN A 53 64.34 7.03 10.32
CA GLN A 53 64.28 6.44 8.98
C GLN A 53 63.63 5.04 8.97
N ARG A 54 63.90 4.23 10.01
CA ARG A 54 63.22 2.94 10.21
C ARG A 54 61.71 3.12 10.39
N LEU A 55 61.30 4.08 11.22
CA LEU A 55 59.90 4.40 11.48
C LEU A 55 59.16 4.93 10.24
N VAL A 56 59.80 5.74 9.39
CA VAL A 56 59.21 6.15 8.09
C VAL A 56 58.95 4.92 7.21
N SER A 57 59.91 3.99 7.13
CA SER A 57 59.75 2.78 6.31
C SER A 57 58.61 1.88 6.81
N GLU A 58 58.40 1.83 8.14
CA GLU A 58 57.27 1.14 8.77
C GLU A 58 55.93 1.81 8.45
N ALA A 59 55.88 3.15 8.54
CA ALA A 59 54.69 3.94 8.20
C ALA A 59 54.28 3.75 6.73
N GLU A 60 55.24 3.78 5.80
CA GLU A 60 55.00 3.55 4.38
C GLU A 60 54.45 2.14 4.11
N ASP A 61 54.94 1.11 4.80
CA ASP A 61 54.43 -0.25 4.62
C ASP A 61 52.98 -0.39 5.10
N LEU A 62 52.66 0.22 6.25
CA LEU A 62 51.29 0.28 6.76
C LEU A 62 50.38 1.08 5.83
N ARG A 63 50.86 2.20 5.28
CA ARG A 63 50.15 3.01 4.28
C ARG A 63 49.88 2.23 2.99
N ARG A 64 50.85 1.47 2.46
CA ARG A 64 50.66 0.56 1.30
C ARG A 64 49.59 -0.50 1.56
N ARG A 65 49.48 -0.98 2.80
CA ARG A 65 48.42 -1.90 3.25
C ARG A 65 47.09 -1.21 3.60
N LYS A 66 46.97 0.11 3.36
CA LYS A 66 45.80 0.94 3.67
C LYS A 66 45.44 1.00 5.18
N ARG A 67 46.40 0.74 6.06
CA ARG A 67 46.25 0.81 7.52
C ARG A 67 46.64 2.20 8.04
N PHE A 68 45.95 3.24 7.56
CA PHE A 68 46.36 4.64 7.74
C PHE A 68 46.42 5.08 9.22
N ALA A 69 45.47 4.64 10.04
CA ALA A 69 45.45 4.95 11.47
C ALA A 69 46.66 4.39 12.22
N GLU A 70 47.14 3.21 11.80
CA GLU A 70 48.30 2.57 12.40
C GLU A 70 49.60 3.17 11.86
N ALA A 71 49.63 3.54 10.57
CA ALA A 71 50.75 4.24 9.94
C ALA A 71 51.04 5.62 10.58
N LEU A 72 50.02 6.29 11.12
CA LEU A 72 50.17 7.58 11.81
C LEU A 72 51.11 7.49 13.03
N VAL A 73 51.12 6.37 13.75
CA VAL A 73 51.90 6.22 14.99
C VAL A 73 53.42 6.27 14.72
N PRO A 74 53.99 5.44 13.84
CA PRO A 74 55.41 5.54 13.50
C PRO A 74 55.74 6.84 12.74
N ALA A 75 54.86 7.35 11.88
CA ALA A 75 55.08 8.61 11.17
C ALA A 75 55.22 9.82 12.12
N LEU A 76 54.35 9.93 13.13
CA LEU A 76 54.43 10.98 14.15
C LEU A 76 55.68 10.86 15.01
N LYS A 77 56.11 9.64 15.36
CA LYS A 77 57.37 9.41 16.10
C LYS A 77 58.58 9.81 15.28
N ALA A 78 58.62 9.44 14.00
CA ALA A 78 59.70 9.85 13.09
C ALA A 78 59.77 11.37 12.94
N LEU A 79 58.62 12.03 12.79
CA LEU A 79 58.51 13.48 12.74
C LEU A 79 59.06 14.13 14.03
N ALA A 80 58.63 13.66 15.21
CA ALA A 80 59.07 14.22 16.49
C ALA A 80 60.59 14.11 16.71
N ILE A 81 61.20 12.99 16.28
CA ILE A 81 62.66 12.82 16.34
C ILE A 81 63.36 13.82 15.41
N ARG A 82 62.88 13.95 14.16
CA ARG A 82 63.48 14.83 13.15
C ARG A 82 63.32 16.32 13.49
N GLU A 83 62.16 16.72 14.01
CA GLU A 83 61.92 18.09 14.50
C GLU A 83 62.84 18.48 15.67
N LYS A 84 63.21 17.53 16.53
CA LYS A 84 64.10 17.80 17.67
C LYS A 84 65.56 17.98 17.25
N ILE A 85 66.00 17.28 16.20
CA ILE A 85 67.40 17.24 15.76
C ILE A 85 67.70 18.30 14.71
N ASP A 86 66.91 18.34 13.63
CA ASP A 86 67.04 19.35 12.58
C ASP A 86 65.66 19.75 12.02
N PRO A 87 64.98 20.69 12.67
CA PRO A 87 63.65 21.13 12.26
C PRO A 87 63.62 21.83 10.88
N GLN A 88 64.78 22.25 10.33
CA GLN A 88 64.88 22.87 9.01
C GLN A 88 65.43 21.92 7.93
N SER A 89 65.69 20.65 8.24
CA SER A 89 66.14 19.63 7.27
C SER A 89 65.05 19.25 6.25
N HIS A 90 65.44 18.89 5.03
CA HIS A 90 64.52 18.43 3.99
C HIS A 90 63.69 17.23 4.46
N GLU A 91 64.33 16.34 5.22
CA GLU A 91 63.80 15.12 5.80
C GLU A 91 62.68 15.38 6.82
N THR A 92 62.80 16.44 7.64
CA THR A 92 61.71 16.91 8.52
C THR A 92 60.51 17.39 7.70
N GLY A 93 60.76 18.10 6.59
CA GLY A 93 59.70 18.51 5.66
C GLY A 93 58.97 17.32 5.02
N MET A 94 59.70 16.27 4.66
CA MET A 94 59.11 15.03 4.12
C MET A 94 58.25 14.30 5.17
N SER A 95 58.70 14.22 6.42
CA SER A 95 57.91 13.62 7.52
C SER A 95 56.64 14.42 7.84
N LEU A 96 56.70 15.75 7.78
CA LEU A 96 55.51 16.60 7.91
C LEU A 96 54.49 16.31 6.80
N MET A 97 54.96 16.18 5.56
CA MET A 97 54.11 15.86 4.41
C MET A 97 53.48 14.47 4.52
N GLU A 98 54.24 13.48 5.00
CA GLU A 98 53.75 12.12 5.24
C GLU A 98 52.63 12.09 6.30
N VAL A 99 52.80 12.80 7.42
CA VAL A 99 51.77 12.90 8.47
C VAL A 99 50.52 13.61 7.95
N ALA A 100 50.68 14.71 7.20
CA ALA A 100 49.56 15.43 6.59
C ALA A 100 48.80 14.53 5.59
N ASP A 101 49.51 13.81 4.74
CA ASP A 101 48.96 12.86 3.78
C ASP A 101 48.21 11.70 4.46
N LEU A 102 48.74 11.16 5.56
CA LEU A 102 48.09 10.10 6.33
C LEU A 102 46.80 10.58 7.01
N HIS A 103 46.78 11.82 7.52
CA HIS A 103 45.55 12.42 8.02
C HIS A 103 44.52 12.62 6.88
N ARG A 104 44.96 13.06 5.70
CA ARG A 104 44.09 13.18 4.50
C ARG A 104 43.51 11.84 4.07
N GLU A 105 44.34 10.80 3.97
CA GLU A 105 43.91 9.44 3.59
C GLU A 105 42.97 8.83 4.64
N SER A 106 43.12 9.24 5.90
CA SER A 106 42.21 8.92 7.00
C SER A 106 40.97 9.82 7.07
N LYS A 107 40.80 10.78 6.14
CA LYS A 107 39.74 11.81 6.12
C LYS A 107 39.67 12.67 7.40
N GLN A 108 40.78 12.81 8.12
CA GLN A 108 40.89 13.63 9.32
C GLN A 108 41.37 15.06 8.99
N PHE A 109 40.63 15.77 8.15
CA PHE A 109 41.05 17.06 7.58
C PHE A 109 41.37 18.13 8.63
N ALA A 110 40.59 18.21 9.71
CA ALA A 110 40.87 19.13 10.81
C ALA A 110 42.24 18.88 11.49
N ARG A 111 42.71 17.63 11.49
CA ARG A 111 44.05 17.27 11.99
C ARG A 111 45.15 17.42 10.94
N GLU A 112 44.81 17.42 9.66
CA GLU A 112 45.75 17.70 8.56
C GLU A 112 46.15 19.19 8.51
N VAL A 113 45.20 20.10 8.77
CA VAL A 113 45.38 21.56 8.61
C VAL A 113 46.65 22.10 9.29
N PRO A 114 46.94 21.81 10.58
CA PRO A 114 48.13 22.35 11.24
C PRO A 114 49.45 21.92 10.57
N TYR A 115 49.53 20.68 10.09
CA TYR A 115 50.73 20.19 9.39
C TYR A 115 50.89 20.85 8.02
N ARG A 116 49.79 21.09 7.29
CA ARG A 116 49.81 21.83 6.03
C ARG A 116 50.19 23.30 6.22
N GLU A 117 49.78 23.94 7.33
CA GLU A 117 50.20 25.30 7.67
C GLU A 117 51.71 25.38 7.94
N LEU A 118 52.26 24.40 8.66
CA LEU A 118 53.71 24.30 8.90
C LEU A 118 54.49 24.10 7.59
N LEU A 119 54.02 23.20 6.71
CA LEU A 119 54.60 22.98 5.38
C LEU A 119 54.56 24.24 4.52
N LEU A 120 53.44 24.96 4.51
CA LEU A 120 53.30 26.21 3.79
C LEU A 120 54.28 27.27 4.31
N LYS A 121 54.34 27.48 5.63
CA LYS A 121 55.26 28.43 6.27
C LYS A 121 56.73 28.14 5.95
N ARG A 122 57.10 26.86 5.88
CA ARG A 122 58.45 26.42 5.53
C ARG A 122 58.75 26.65 4.04
N THR A 123 57.76 26.41 3.18
CA THR A 123 57.88 26.61 1.73
C THR A 123 57.97 28.09 1.39
N GLU A 124 57.20 28.96 2.05
CA GLU A 124 57.25 30.43 1.89
C GLU A 124 58.63 31.04 2.21
N LYS A 125 59.38 30.43 3.15
CA LYS A 125 60.73 30.89 3.50
C LYS A 125 61.80 30.49 2.48
N THR A 126 61.55 29.45 1.69
CA THR A 126 62.59 28.77 0.90
C THR A 126 62.37 28.85 -0.60
N ALA A 127 61.11 28.98 -1.04
CA ALA A 127 60.72 29.03 -2.44
C ALA A 127 60.57 30.48 -2.94
N PRO A 128 61.01 30.79 -4.18
CA PRO A 128 60.81 32.11 -4.76
C PRO A 128 59.31 32.40 -5.00
N PRO A 129 58.90 33.68 -5.06
CA PRO A 129 57.53 34.06 -5.45
C PRO A 129 57.14 33.43 -6.80
N GLY A 130 56.02 32.70 -6.84
CA GLY A 130 55.53 32.00 -8.04
C GLY A 130 56.03 30.55 -8.24
N ALA A 131 56.79 30.00 -7.29
CA ALA A 131 57.24 28.60 -7.33
C ALA A 131 56.07 27.60 -7.31
N TYR A 132 56.24 26.46 -7.98
CA TYR A 132 55.23 25.40 -8.04
C TYR A 132 54.91 24.80 -6.67
N GLU A 133 55.95 24.63 -5.86
CA GLU A 133 55.88 24.10 -4.51
C GLU A 133 54.99 24.98 -3.64
N LEU A 134 55.12 26.31 -3.76
CA LEU A 134 54.29 27.27 -3.04
C LEU A 134 52.82 27.19 -3.46
N PHE A 135 52.55 27.14 -4.77
CA PHE A 135 51.20 26.91 -5.29
C PHE A 135 50.57 25.63 -4.73
N ARG A 136 51.32 24.52 -4.79
CA ARG A 136 50.87 23.19 -4.39
C ARG A 136 50.54 23.13 -2.90
N GLU A 137 51.38 23.70 -2.03
CA GLU A 137 51.10 23.74 -0.59
C GLU A 137 49.89 24.61 -0.25
N VAL A 138 49.69 25.73 -0.95
CA VAL A 138 48.48 26.56 -0.78
C VAL A 138 47.23 25.79 -1.21
N GLU A 139 47.27 25.06 -2.33
CA GLU A 139 46.14 24.24 -2.80
C GLU A 139 45.81 23.11 -1.81
N TRP A 140 46.82 22.39 -1.30
CA TRP A 140 46.59 21.33 -0.32
C TRP A 140 46.05 21.85 1.00
N LEU A 141 46.56 22.98 1.49
CA LEU A 141 46.00 23.64 2.66
C LEU A 141 44.55 24.06 2.40
N ALA A 142 44.25 24.64 1.23
CA ALA A 142 42.88 25.02 0.86
C ALA A 142 41.92 23.82 0.90
N ARG A 143 42.34 22.67 0.36
CA ARG A 143 41.57 21.41 0.40
C ARG A 143 41.40 20.85 1.81
N ALA A 144 42.44 20.90 2.64
CA ALA A 144 42.37 20.46 4.04
C ALA A 144 41.42 21.34 4.86
N VAL A 145 41.51 22.66 4.70
CA VAL A 145 40.62 23.64 5.34
C VAL A 145 39.17 23.47 4.85
N GLN A 146 38.98 23.25 3.55
CA GLN A 146 37.67 22.95 2.97
C GLN A 146 37.08 21.65 3.55
N GLY A 147 37.88 20.58 3.63
CA GLY A 147 37.48 19.30 4.21
C GLY A 147 37.19 19.36 5.71
N ALA A 148 37.73 20.35 6.41
CA ALA A 148 37.41 20.66 7.81
C ALA A 148 36.11 21.48 7.97
N GLY A 149 35.47 21.91 6.86
CA GLY A 149 34.21 22.65 6.85
C GLY A 149 34.35 24.18 6.85
N ASP A 150 35.56 24.73 6.88
CA ASP A 150 35.79 26.18 6.84
C ASP A 150 35.85 26.68 5.39
N HIS A 151 34.68 26.79 4.77
CA HIS A 151 34.55 27.21 3.38
C HIS A 151 35.01 28.66 3.12
N ALA A 152 34.91 29.54 4.12
CA ALA A 152 35.33 30.94 4.01
C ALA A 152 36.85 31.06 3.90
N ARG A 153 37.58 30.35 4.78
CA ARG A 153 39.04 30.30 4.73
C ARG A 153 39.55 29.50 3.54
N ALA A 154 38.87 28.43 3.16
CA ALA A 154 39.23 27.67 1.95
C ALA A 154 39.10 28.53 0.69
N LEU A 155 38.06 29.37 0.59
CA LEU A 155 37.84 30.27 -0.53
C LEU A 155 39.03 31.21 -0.74
N THR A 156 39.51 31.87 0.32
CA THR A 156 40.64 32.80 0.22
C THR A 156 41.94 32.08 -0.17
N LEU A 157 42.13 30.85 0.32
CA LEU A 157 43.28 30.03 -0.05
C LEU A 157 43.22 29.55 -1.52
N PHE A 158 42.05 29.16 -2.03
CA PHE A 158 41.90 28.82 -3.45
C PHE A 158 42.11 30.04 -4.35
N GLU A 159 41.67 31.24 -3.96
CA GLU A 159 41.96 32.48 -4.69
C GLU A 159 43.46 32.77 -4.75
N ARG A 160 44.16 32.56 -3.63
CA ARG A 160 45.63 32.63 -3.57
C ARG A 160 46.29 31.60 -4.49
N ALA A 161 45.79 30.35 -4.49
CA ALA A 161 46.29 29.30 -5.38
C ALA A 161 46.09 29.65 -6.87
N ILE A 162 44.91 30.16 -7.25
CA ILE A 162 44.61 30.59 -8.62
C ILE A 162 45.55 31.73 -9.06
N SER A 163 45.81 32.71 -8.17
CA SER A 163 46.74 33.81 -8.43
C SER A 163 48.16 33.31 -8.70
N LEU A 164 48.67 32.40 -7.85
CA LEU A 164 49.99 31.79 -8.01
C LEU A 164 50.10 30.96 -9.31
N ALA A 165 49.06 30.20 -9.65
CA ALA A 165 49.01 29.43 -10.89
C ALA A 165 49.00 30.34 -12.15
N SER A 166 48.26 31.45 -12.10
CA SER A 166 48.16 32.42 -13.20
C SER A 166 49.48 33.15 -13.48
N GLN A 167 50.23 33.49 -12.42
CA GLN A 167 51.55 34.12 -12.52
C GLN A 167 52.57 33.23 -13.26
N ARG A 168 52.46 31.90 -13.12
CA ARG A 168 53.37 30.93 -13.75
C ARG A 168 53.19 30.83 -15.26
N HIS A 169 52.01 31.15 -15.79
CA HIS A 169 51.67 31.00 -17.21
C HIS A 169 51.52 32.35 -17.94
N GLY A 170 52.15 33.42 -17.42
CA GLY A 170 52.13 34.73 -18.08
C GLY A 170 50.72 35.36 -18.19
N GLY A 171 49.85 35.07 -17.21
CA GLY A 171 48.48 35.62 -17.16
C GLY A 171 47.45 34.84 -17.97
N LYS A 172 47.78 33.65 -18.51
CA LYS A 172 46.80 32.75 -19.14
C LYS A 172 46.49 31.56 -18.24
N ASP A 173 45.22 31.17 -18.19
CA ASP A 173 44.74 29.98 -17.49
C ASP A 173 45.31 28.71 -18.16
N GLY A 174 46.31 28.07 -17.56
CA GLY A 174 46.82 26.75 -17.96
C GLY A 174 46.19 25.61 -17.14
N ASP A 175 46.52 24.33 -17.40
CA ASP A 175 45.97 23.16 -16.67
C ASP A 175 45.99 23.30 -15.13
N THR A 176 46.95 24.06 -14.60
CA THR A 176 47.18 24.27 -13.16
C THR A 176 46.10 25.07 -12.46
N VAL A 177 45.27 25.86 -13.17
CA VAL A 177 44.17 26.62 -12.53
C VAL A 177 42.89 25.80 -12.35
N ILE A 178 42.72 24.68 -13.08
CA ILE A 178 41.46 23.92 -13.16
C ILE A 178 41.05 23.36 -11.78
N ALA A 179 41.98 22.71 -11.09
CA ALA A 179 41.74 22.09 -9.79
C ALA A 179 41.45 23.13 -8.67
N PRO A 180 42.21 24.24 -8.56
CA PRO A 180 41.86 25.36 -7.70
C PRO A 180 40.51 26.02 -8.00
N LEU A 181 40.15 26.18 -9.28
CA LEU A 181 38.84 26.71 -9.68
C LEU A 181 37.70 25.79 -9.22
N ALA A 182 37.86 24.46 -9.40
CA ALA A 182 36.88 23.49 -8.90
C ALA A 182 36.75 23.54 -7.36
N GLY A 183 37.87 23.67 -6.65
CA GLY A 183 37.89 23.85 -5.19
C GLY A 183 37.23 25.15 -4.73
N LYS A 184 37.51 26.26 -5.41
CA LYS A 184 36.85 27.56 -5.18
C LYS A 184 35.33 27.46 -5.37
N ALA A 185 34.87 26.82 -6.44
CA ALA A 185 33.45 26.64 -6.69
C ALA A 185 32.75 25.85 -5.58
N GLU A 186 33.36 24.75 -5.10
CA GLU A 186 32.80 23.96 -4.00
C GLU A 186 32.75 24.74 -2.68
N SER A 187 33.74 25.61 -2.40
CA SER A 187 33.69 26.53 -1.25
C SER A 187 32.63 27.61 -1.40
N LEU A 188 32.46 28.20 -2.59
CA LEU A 188 31.39 29.16 -2.88
C LEU A 188 30.01 28.51 -2.69
N LYS A 189 29.85 27.26 -3.12
CA LYS A 189 28.65 26.46 -2.90
C LYS A 189 28.37 26.24 -1.41
N GLY A 190 29.39 25.87 -0.61
CA GLY A 190 29.28 25.73 0.85
C GLY A 190 28.89 27.05 1.55
N LEU A 191 29.26 28.18 0.98
CA LEU A 191 28.85 29.52 1.42
C LEU A 191 27.51 30.00 0.83
N ARG A 192 26.82 29.14 0.07
CA ARG A 192 25.55 29.42 -0.64
C ARG A 192 25.63 30.55 -1.67
N ARG A 193 26.81 30.81 -2.23
CA ARG A 193 27.06 31.75 -3.33
C ARG A 193 26.99 31.00 -4.68
N TYR A 194 25.80 30.50 -5.01
CA TYR A 194 25.62 29.55 -6.12
C TYR A 194 25.94 30.13 -7.50
N ASP A 195 25.57 31.39 -7.77
CA ASP A 195 25.83 32.04 -9.08
C ASP A 195 27.34 32.18 -9.34
N GLU A 196 28.10 32.53 -8.31
CA GLU A 196 29.56 32.62 -8.38
C GLU A 196 30.22 31.24 -8.50
N ALA A 197 29.67 30.23 -7.83
CA ALA A 197 30.12 28.85 -7.96
C ALA A 197 29.91 28.33 -9.40
N GLU A 198 28.77 28.65 -10.01
CA GLU A 198 28.45 28.30 -11.40
C GLU A 198 29.43 28.95 -12.36
N ALA A 199 29.60 30.28 -12.28
CA ALA A 199 30.54 31.01 -13.12
C ALA A 199 31.98 30.48 -12.99
N THR A 200 32.37 30.09 -11.77
CA THR A 200 33.68 29.48 -11.50
C THR A 200 33.83 28.10 -12.14
N LEU A 201 32.78 27.25 -12.09
CA LEU A 201 32.79 25.94 -12.74
C LEU A 201 32.81 26.04 -14.27
N LEU A 202 32.04 26.97 -14.85
CA LEU A 202 32.06 27.22 -16.29
C LEU A 202 33.44 27.65 -16.75
N ARG A 203 34.09 28.58 -16.03
CA ARG A 203 35.49 28.97 -16.31
C ARG A 203 36.46 27.77 -16.20
N ALA A 204 36.28 26.90 -15.21
CA ALA A 204 37.11 25.69 -15.08
C ALA A 204 36.92 24.71 -16.25
N ILE A 205 35.69 24.56 -16.74
CA ILE A 205 35.35 23.73 -17.90
C ILE A 205 35.96 24.32 -19.16
N GLU A 206 35.80 25.63 -19.41
CA GLU A 206 36.39 26.33 -20.54
C GLU A 206 37.92 26.21 -20.56
N ALA A 207 38.58 26.40 -19.42
CA ALA A 207 40.01 26.21 -19.28
C ALA A 207 40.42 24.75 -19.60
N SER A 208 39.63 23.78 -19.16
CA SER A 208 39.88 22.36 -19.47
C SER A 208 39.65 21.99 -20.94
N GLU A 209 38.66 22.60 -21.59
CA GLU A 209 38.38 22.41 -23.02
C GLU A 209 39.46 23.07 -23.90
N ALA A 210 39.98 24.24 -23.48
CA ALA A 210 41.09 24.91 -24.15
C ALA A 210 42.43 24.16 -23.99
N ALA A 211 42.63 23.49 -22.86
CA ALA A 211 43.80 22.68 -22.56
C ALA A 211 43.86 21.34 -23.32
N THR A 212 42.72 20.81 -23.77
CA THR A 212 42.62 19.43 -24.26
C THR A 212 43.04 19.29 -25.73
N ARG A 213 44.37 19.17 -25.96
CA ARG A 213 44.92 18.50 -27.17
C ARG A 213 45.15 16.99 -26.99
N ASP A 214 45.26 16.50 -25.74
CA ASP A 214 45.71 15.13 -25.40
C ASP A 214 44.70 14.28 -24.59
N GLY A 215 43.39 14.52 -24.70
CA GLY A 215 42.38 13.57 -24.21
C GLY A 215 42.25 13.41 -22.68
N LYS A 216 42.66 14.39 -21.86
CA LYS A 216 42.39 14.38 -20.42
C LYS A 216 40.88 14.54 -20.14
N PRO A 217 40.21 13.64 -19.41
CA PRO A 217 38.76 13.70 -19.22
C PRO A 217 38.35 14.72 -18.13
N TYR A 218 37.47 15.66 -18.46
CA TYR A 218 36.95 16.68 -17.53
C TYR A 218 35.53 16.39 -17.01
N TRP A 219 35.08 15.14 -17.15
CA TRP A 219 33.74 14.72 -16.73
C TRP A 219 33.43 15.02 -15.26
N TYR A 220 34.42 15.09 -14.37
CA TYR A 220 34.22 15.42 -12.96
C TYR A 220 33.82 16.89 -12.75
N LEU A 221 34.25 17.81 -13.62
CA LEU A 221 33.81 19.21 -13.60
C LEU A 221 32.35 19.32 -14.03
N LEU A 222 31.97 18.56 -15.07
CA LEU A 222 30.58 18.45 -15.50
C LEU A 222 29.72 17.78 -14.42
N GLN A 223 30.23 16.77 -13.71
CA GLN A 223 29.55 16.15 -12.58
C GLN A 223 29.30 17.17 -11.46
N ASN A 224 30.30 17.98 -11.09
CA ASN A 224 30.15 19.04 -10.09
C ASN A 224 29.13 20.10 -10.53
N LEU A 225 29.14 20.50 -11.80
CA LEU A 225 28.17 21.45 -12.36
C LEU A 225 26.76 20.86 -12.38
N GLY A 226 26.61 19.61 -12.78
CA GLY A 226 25.34 18.87 -12.72
C GLY A 226 24.79 18.76 -11.30
N ARG A 227 25.66 18.52 -10.30
CA ARG A 227 25.31 18.52 -8.88
C ARG A 227 24.86 19.90 -8.41
N LEU A 228 25.58 20.96 -8.77
CA LEU A 228 25.19 22.34 -8.45
C LEU A 228 23.81 22.69 -9.03
N TYR A 229 23.54 22.33 -10.28
CA TYR A 229 22.22 22.50 -10.87
C TYR A 229 21.15 21.67 -10.15
N HIS A 230 21.46 20.44 -9.74
CA HIS A 230 20.53 19.64 -8.97
C HIS A 230 20.20 20.26 -7.60
N GLU A 231 21.21 20.71 -6.84
CA GLU A 231 21.05 21.35 -5.52
C GLU A 231 20.31 22.70 -5.59
N THR A 232 20.37 23.37 -6.74
CA THR A 232 19.62 24.61 -7.00
C THR A 232 18.26 24.37 -7.68
N GLY A 233 17.90 23.12 -7.96
CA GLY A 233 16.65 22.74 -8.60
C GLY A 233 16.57 23.00 -10.12
N GLN A 234 17.69 23.27 -10.78
CA GLN A 234 17.79 23.56 -12.22
C GLN A 234 17.95 22.28 -13.05
N TYR A 235 17.01 21.34 -12.97
CA TYR A 235 17.16 20.00 -13.56
C TYR A 235 17.29 20.01 -15.10
N THR A 236 16.62 20.95 -15.78
CA THR A 236 16.68 21.12 -17.24
C THR A 236 18.09 21.46 -17.72
N ARG A 237 18.87 22.20 -16.92
CA ARG A 237 20.29 22.49 -17.18
C ARG A 237 21.18 21.32 -16.76
N ALA A 238 20.78 20.56 -15.73
CA ALA A 238 21.54 19.43 -15.22
C ALA A 238 21.57 18.22 -16.17
N GLU A 239 20.45 17.91 -16.85
CA GLU A 239 20.33 16.72 -17.70
C GLU A 239 21.39 16.66 -18.81
N PRO A 240 21.54 17.66 -19.70
CA PRO A 240 22.50 17.57 -20.79
C PRO A 240 23.95 17.54 -20.29
N ILE A 241 24.23 18.20 -19.16
CA ILE A 241 25.54 18.20 -18.52
C ILE A 241 25.88 16.82 -17.95
N ARG A 242 24.92 16.17 -17.28
CA ARG A 242 25.08 14.81 -16.73
C ARG A 242 25.18 13.75 -17.82
N ALA A 243 24.37 13.86 -18.87
CA ALA A 243 24.45 13.00 -20.05
C ALA A 243 25.83 13.11 -20.72
N ARG A 244 26.35 14.34 -20.87
CA ARG A 244 27.70 14.57 -21.41
C ARG A 244 28.80 14.04 -20.50
N ALA A 245 28.68 14.23 -19.18
CA ALA A 245 29.63 13.67 -18.22
C ALA A 245 29.68 12.13 -18.30
N LEU A 246 28.50 11.49 -18.39
CA LEU A 246 28.37 10.04 -18.55
C LEU A 246 29.04 9.56 -19.85
N GLU A 247 28.76 10.24 -20.97
CA GLU A 247 29.35 9.93 -22.27
C GLU A 247 30.90 10.03 -22.23
N LEU A 248 31.43 11.12 -21.68
CA LEU A 248 32.88 11.33 -21.58
C LEU A 248 33.55 10.30 -20.67
N LYS A 249 32.94 9.95 -19.54
CA LYS A 249 33.46 8.92 -18.64
C LYS A 249 33.45 7.55 -19.33
N ALA A 250 32.34 7.19 -19.99
CA ALA A 250 32.19 5.93 -20.68
C ALA A 250 33.18 5.75 -21.85
N ARG A 251 33.58 6.82 -22.54
CA ARG A 251 34.63 6.78 -23.58
C ARG A 251 36.01 6.41 -23.02
N VAL A 252 36.29 6.79 -21.77
CA VAL A 252 37.61 6.65 -21.15
C VAL A 252 37.74 5.32 -20.43
N THR A 253 36.70 4.91 -19.71
CA THR A 253 36.72 3.68 -18.89
C THR A 253 36.05 2.49 -19.59
N GLY A 254 35.36 2.72 -20.71
CA GLY A 254 34.47 1.74 -21.35
C GLY A 254 33.12 1.64 -20.65
N PHE A 255 32.02 1.47 -21.40
CA PHE A 255 30.64 1.46 -20.86
C PHE A 255 30.41 0.39 -19.78
N ARG A 256 31.13 -0.73 -19.85
CA ARG A 256 31.06 -1.84 -18.87
C ARG A 256 31.81 -1.58 -17.56
N SER A 257 32.55 -0.47 -17.41
CA SER A 257 33.29 -0.18 -16.18
C SER A 257 32.99 1.21 -15.61
N ASN A 258 32.48 1.22 -14.37
CA ASN A 258 32.48 2.33 -13.39
C ASN A 258 31.82 3.68 -13.78
N ALA A 259 30.79 3.69 -14.63
CA ALA A 259 29.95 4.88 -14.86
C ALA A 259 28.58 4.85 -14.13
N THR A 260 28.37 3.88 -13.24
CA THR A 260 27.10 3.65 -12.52
C THR A 260 26.63 4.85 -11.69
N GLU A 261 27.56 5.57 -11.06
CA GLU A 261 27.26 6.81 -10.31
C GLU A 261 26.67 7.91 -11.21
N LEU A 262 27.23 8.11 -12.41
CA LEU A 262 26.72 9.12 -13.35
C LEU A 262 25.39 8.70 -13.97
N MET A 263 25.21 7.39 -14.22
CA MET A 263 23.90 6.85 -14.64
C MET A 263 22.84 7.12 -13.57
N ASP A 264 23.15 6.89 -12.29
CA ASP A 264 22.23 7.12 -11.18
C ASP A 264 21.86 8.61 -11.01
N GLU A 265 22.85 9.49 -11.10
CA GLU A 265 22.63 10.93 -11.09
C GLU A 265 21.74 11.39 -12.27
N LEU A 266 21.96 10.82 -13.46
CA LEU A 266 21.15 11.12 -14.64
C LEU A 266 19.73 10.57 -14.51
N VAL A 267 19.55 9.35 -14.00
CA VAL A 267 18.24 8.75 -13.69
C VAL A 267 17.45 9.69 -12.77
N THR A 268 18.05 10.13 -11.67
CA THR A 268 17.39 11.03 -10.72
C THR A 268 16.98 12.35 -11.38
N THR A 269 17.81 12.86 -12.30
CA THR A 269 17.49 14.09 -13.06
C THR A 269 16.34 13.88 -14.03
N ARG A 270 16.35 12.75 -14.74
CA ARG A 270 15.30 12.39 -15.71
C ARG A 270 13.96 12.14 -15.03
N ILE A 271 13.96 11.47 -13.87
CA ILE A 271 12.78 11.35 -13.02
C ILE A 271 12.26 12.73 -12.61
N ALA A 272 13.15 13.63 -12.16
CA ALA A 272 12.78 15.00 -11.82
C ALA A 272 12.28 15.84 -13.02
N LEU A 273 12.58 15.41 -14.25
CA LEU A 273 12.11 16.03 -15.50
C LEU A 273 10.96 15.27 -16.16
N GLN A 274 10.46 14.19 -15.55
CA GLN A 274 9.43 13.31 -16.11
C GLN A 274 9.84 12.55 -17.38
N ASP A 275 11.13 12.47 -17.68
CA ASP A 275 11.66 11.54 -18.69
C ASP A 275 11.73 10.13 -18.09
N TYR A 276 10.57 9.56 -17.76
CA TYR A 276 10.46 8.23 -17.20
C TYR A 276 10.94 7.16 -18.18
N ALA A 277 10.67 7.34 -19.48
CA ALA A 277 11.15 6.42 -20.51
C ALA A 277 12.68 6.37 -20.54
N GLY A 278 13.34 7.53 -20.55
CA GLY A 278 14.80 7.60 -20.48
C GLY A 278 15.38 7.12 -19.15
N ALA A 279 14.66 7.30 -18.04
CA ALA A 279 15.06 6.76 -16.74
C ALA A 279 14.93 5.23 -16.67
N VAL A 280 13.86 4.65 -17.25
CA VAL A 280 13.67 3.19 -17.37
C VAL A 280 14.82 2.57 -18.15
N VAL A 281 15.18 3.14 -19.31
CA VAL A 281 16.30 2.63 -20.14
C VAL A 281 17.59 2.57 -19.33
N LEU A 282 17.94 3.64 -18.61
CA LEU A 282 19.15 3.69 -17.79
C LEU A 282 19.10 2.71 -16.61
N LEU A 283 17.95 2.57 -15.95
CA LEU A 283 17.79 1.64 -14.82
C LEU A 283 17.81 0.19 -15.26
N ASP A 284 17.20 -0.16 -16.40
CA ASP A 284 17.25 -1.51 -16.96
C ASP A 284 18.67 -1.87 -17.40
N GLU A 285 19.42 -0.90 -17.94
CA GLU A 285 20.84 -1.06 -18.22
C GLU A 285 21.66 -1.24 -16.93
N LEU A 286 21.40 -0.46 -15.87
CA LEU A 286 22.03 -0.65 -14.56
C LEU A 286 21.75 -2.05 -13.98
N VAL A 287 20.52 -2.53 -14.10
CA VAL A 287 20.14 -3.89 -13.68
C VAL A 287 20.89 -4.94 -14.49
N ALA A 288 21.01 -4.76 -15.82
CA ALA A 288 21.74 -5.68 -16.69
C ALA A 288 23.25 -5.69 -16.39
N ILE A 289 23.87 -4.53 -16.20
CA ILE A 289 25.29 -4.39 -15.84
C ILE A 289 25.55 -5.07 -14.49
N ALA A 290 24.74 -4.80 -13.46
CA ALA A 290 24.91 -5.41 -12.15
C ALA A 290 24.68 -6.93 -12.20
N LYS A 291 23.72 -7.40 -13.00
CA LYS A 291 23.45 -8.83 -13.19
C LYS A 291 24.64 -9.57 -13.82
N VAL A 292 25.24 -9.01 -14.88
CA VAL A 292 26.34 -9.66 -15.61
C VAL A 292 27.69 -9.47 -14.92
N GLY A 293 27.94 -8.28 -14.39
CA GLY A 293 29.21 -7.91 -13.77
C GLY A 293 29.35 -8.42 -12.33
N ASP A 294 28.38 -8.10 -11.48
CA ASP A 294 28.43 -8.41 -10.04
C ASP A 294 27.81 -9.78 -9.73
N GLY A 295 26.94 -10.29 -10.62
CA GLY A 295 26.17 -11.51 -10.45
C GLY A 295 24.83 -11.26 -9.75
N GLU A 296 23.87 -12.19 -9.92
CA GLU A 296 22.52 -12.07 -9.32
C GLU A 296 22.52 -12.15 -7.79
N GLU A 297 23.58 -12.68 -7.18
CA GLU A 297 23.76 -12.74 -5.73
C GLU A 297 24.77 -11.69 -5.26
N SER A 298 24.53 -10.43 -5.62
CA SER A 298 25.37 -9.29 -5.24
C SER A 298 24.55 -8.13 -4.71
N LEU A 299 25.14 -7.33 -3.83
CA LEU A 299 24.52 -6.09 -3.34
C LEU A 299 24.28 -5.09 -4.47
N GLY A 300 25.16 -5.03 -5.47
CA GLY A 300 25.01 -4.16 -6.64
C GLY A 300 23.73 -4.46 -7.43
N TYR A 301 23.44 -5.75 -7.66
CA TYR A 301 22.21 -6.18 -8.32
C TYR A 301 20.96 -5.87 -7.50
N VAL A 302 21.00 -6.07 -6.18
CA VAL A 302 19.89 -5.70 -5.29
C VAL A 302 19.61 -4.19 -5.36
N VAL A 303 20.65 -3.34 -5.27
CA VAL A 303 20.49 -1.88 -5.37
C VAL A 303 19.84 -1.47 -6.69
N ALA A 304 20.27 -2.07 -7.81
CA ALA A 304 19.68 -1.78 -9.12
C ALA A 304 18.19 -2.19 -9.20
N LEU A 305 17.83 -3.37 -8.66
CA LEU A 305 16.44 -3.81 -8.57
C LEU A 305 15.58 -2.86 -7.74
N VAL A 306 16.08 -2.43 -6.58
CA VAL A 306 15.36 -1.51 -5.68
C VAL A 306 15.09 -0.18 -6.39
N LYS A 307 16.09 0.40 -7.06
CA LYS A 307 15.94 1.65 -7.80
C LYS A 307 14.94 1.53 -8.96
N ARG A 308 14.99 0.42 -9.70
CA ARG A 308 14.01 0.15 -10.76
C ARG A 308 12.59 0.00 -10.21
N ALA A 309 12.45 -0.61 -9.04
CA ALA A 309 11.17 -0.74 -8.35
C ALA A 309 10.66 0.61 -7.83
N MET A 310 11.52 1.49 -7.31
CA MET A 310 11.13 2.85 -6.89
C MET A 310 10.48 3.63 -8.04
N LEU A 311 11.05 3.54 -9.25
CA LEU A 311 10.44 4.18 -10.43
C LEU A 311 9.07 3.57 -10.79
N ASP A 312 8.88 2.27 -10.57
CA ASP A 312 7.57 1.66 -10.76
C ASP A 312 6.56 2.08 -9.70
N VAL A 313 6.99 2.32 -8.45
CA VAL A 313 6.11 2.92 -7.42
C VAL A 313 5.72 4.34 -7.80
N GLU A 314 6.68 5.16 -8.25
CA GLU A 314 6.45 6.55 -8.67
C GLU A 314 5.46 6.65 -9.84
N THR A 315 5.48 5.66 -10.74
CA THR A 315 4.59 5.61 -11.91
C THR A 315 3.29 4.82 -11.65
N GLY A 316 3.05 4.39 -10.42
CA GLY A 316 1.86 3.62 -10.03
C GLY A 316 1.81 2.17 -10.52
N ALA A 317 2.90 1.66 -11.09
CA ALA A 317 3.04 0.29 -11.59
C ALA A 317 3.35 -0.72 -10.46
N PHE A 318 2.47 -0.83 -9.47
CA PHE A 318 2.66 -1.68 -8.29
C PHE A 318 2.80 -3.18 -8.63
N ASP A 319 2.12 -3.62 -9.68
CA ASP A 319 2.19 -4.97 -10.25
C ASP A 319 3.62 -5.36 -10.64
N ARG A 320 4.45 -4.39 -11.05
CA ARG A 320 5.86 -4.59 -11.37
C ARG A 320 6.78 -4.28 -10.19
N ALA A 321 6.42 -3.29 -9.36
CA ALA A 321 7.24 -2.84 -8.24
C ALA A 321 7.35 -3.92 -7.15
N GLU A 322 6.22 -4.47 -6.70
CA GLU A 322 6.17 -5.39 -5.56
C GLU A 322 6.96 -6.70 -5.79
N PRO A 323 6.87 -7.38 -6.97
CA PRO A 323 7.69 -8.55 -7.22
C PRO A 323 9.20 -8.27 -7.24
N ARG A 324 9.62 -7.09 -7.72
CA ARG A 324 11.05 -6.71 -7.69
C ARG A 324 11.54 -6.43 -6.27
N LEU A 325 10.72 -5.76 -5.45
CA LEU A 325 11.04 -5.52 -4.04
C LEU A 325 11.10 -6.83 -3.25
N ALA A 326 10.17 -7.75 -3.48
CA ALA A 326 10.18 -9.08 -2.87
C ALA A 326 11.44 -9.87 -3.26
N ARG A 327 11.85 -9.83 -4.53
CA ARG A 327 13.11 -10.45 -4.99
C ARG A 327 14.32 -9.79 -4.34
N ALA A 328 14.37 -8.47 -4.26
CA ALA A 328 15.45 -7.73 -3.61
C ALA A 328 15.58 -8.11 -2.12
N GLN A 329 14.44 -8.22 -1.41
CA GLN A 329 14.40 -8.64 -0.01
C GLN A 329 14.93 -10.07 0.17
N ALA A 330 14.47 -11.03 -0.64
CA ALA A 330 14.93 -12.42 -0.57
C ALA A 330 16.44 -12.56 -0.84
N LEU A 331 16.97 -11.78 -1.79
CA LEU A 331 18.41 -11.75 -2.06
C LEU A 331 19.20 -11.17 -0.88
N LEU A 332 18.70 -10.13 -0.23
CA LEU A 332 19.33 -9.59 0.99
C LEU A 332 19.35 -10.61 2.13
N ASP A 333 18.25 -11.32 2.36
CA ASP A 333 18.19 -12.36 3.40
C ASP A 333 19.21 -13.48 3.13
N LYS A 334 19.33 -13.89 1.86
CA LYS A 334 20.34 -14.87 1.43
C LYS A 334 21.77 -14.35 1.62
N LEU A 335 22.03 -13.08 1.30
CA LEU A 335 23.36 -12.48 1.47
C LEU A 335 23.72 -12.30 2.95
N ALA A 336 22.76 -11.92 3.79
CA ALA A 336 22.94 -11.82 5.24
C ALA A 336 23.27 -13.18 5.88
N ALA A 337 22.60 -14.25 5.45
CA ALA A 337 22.92 -15.62 5.90
C ALA A 337 24.36 -16.06 5.53
N LYS A 338 24.96 -15.42 4.51
CA LYS A 338 26.36 -15.62 4.10
C LYS A 338 27.34 -14.61 4.74
N GLY A 339 26.89 -13.82 5.72
CA GLY A 339 27.69 -12.80 6.39
C GLY A 339 27.89 -11.49 5.61
N SER A 340 27.14 -11.28 4.52
CA SER A 340 27.20 -10.08 3.67
C SER A 340 25.90 -9.27 3.80
N ASP A 341 25.59 -8.78 5.01
CA ASP A 341 24.38 -7.98 5.24
C ASP A 341 24.56 -6.51 4.81
N ALA A 342 23.44 -5.86 4.48
CA ALA A 342 23.36 -4.46 4.08
C ALA A 342 22.19 -3.75 4.77
N PRO A 343 22.34 -3.35 6.04
CA PRO A 343 21.26 -2.79 6.84
C PRO A 343 20.68 -1.49 6.24
N GLU A 344 21.50 -0.67 5.59
CA GLU A 344 21.05 0.54 4.89
C GLU A 344 20.04 0.23 3.79
N LEU A 345 20.26 -0.85 3.03
CA LEU A 345 19.39 -1.23 1.92
C LEU A 345 18.07 -1.83 2.40
N ARG A 346 18.10 -2.53 3.54
CA ARG A 346 16.88 -2.99 4.23
C ARG A 346 16.00 -1.83 4.67
N VAL A 347 16.61 -0.77 5.18
CA VAL A 347 15.90 0.46 5.57
C VAL A 347 15.26 1.15 4.36
N VAL A 348 15.95 1.21 3.23
CA VAL A 348 15.37 1.72 1.97
C VAL A 348 14.18 0.87 1.52
N LEU A 349 14.29 -0.46 1.56
CA LEU A 349 13.17 -1.35 1.25
C LEU A 349 11.97 -1.13 2.18
N GLN A 350 12.22 -1.00 3.49
CA GLN A 350 11.15 -0.69 4.47
C GLN A 350 10.46 0.62 4.12
N TRP A 351 11.22 1.67 3.83
CA TRP A 351 10.67 2.96 3.40
C TRP A 351 9.75 2.84 2.17
N ILE A 352 10.19 2.11 1.13
CA ILE A 352 9.39 1.89 -0.09
C ILE A 352 8.12 1.09 0.20
N PHE A 353 8.21 0.02 1.00
CA PHE A 353 7.02 -0.72 1.44
C PHE A 353 6.07 0.16 2.26
N GLY A 354 6.59 1.10 3.04
CA GLY A 354 5.80 2.10 3.74
C GLY A 354 5.03 3.00 2.77
N LEU A 355 5.66 3.47 1.70
CA LEU A 355 5.03 4.27 0.65
C LEU A 355 3.92 3.50 -0.09
N ILE A 356 4.18 2.26 -0.48
CA ILE A 356 3.19 1.39 -1.13
C ILE A 356 2.00 1.17 -0.18
N ALA A 357 2.25 0.91 1.10
CA ALA A 357 1.19 0.76 2.09
C ALA A 357 0.35 2.05 2.24
N MET A 358 0.96 3.23 2.20
CA MET A 358 0.23 4.51 2.19
C MET A 358 -0.70 4.64 0.98
N GLN A 359 -0.21 4.31 -0.23
CA GLN A 359 -1.00 4.38 -1.46
C GLN A 359 -2.15 3.35 -1.46
N LYS A 360 -1.95 2.19 -0.84
CA LYS A 360 -3.00 1.18 -0.63
C LYS A 360 -3.93 1.50 0.55
N GLY A 361 -3.76 2.62 1.24
CA GLY A 361 -4.59 3.01 2.38
C GLY A 361 -4.31 2.29 3.69
N ASP A 362 -3.26 1.46 3.75
CA ASP A 362 -2.82 0.75 4.96
C ASP A 362 -1.88 1.63 5.79
N PHE A 363 -2.47 2.67 6.41
CA PHE A 363 -1.73 3.64 7.22
C PHE A 363 -1.01 3.02 8.43
N PRO A 364 -1.58 2.03 9.16
CA PRO A 364 -0.86 1.36 10.25
C PRO A 364 0.41 0.65 9.78
N ARG A 365 0.36 -0.13 8.68
CA ARG A 365 1.55 -0.79 8.12
C ARG A 365 2.55 0.22 7.61
N ALA A 366 2.08 1.29 6.97
CA ALA A 366 2.96 2.36 6.54
C ALA A 366 3.70 3.01 7.71
N GLU A 367 3.01 3.34 8.81
CA GLU A 367 3.61 3.88 10.03
C GLU A 367 4.64 2.91 10.62
N ALA A 368 4.31 1.61 10.67
CA ALA A 368 5.20 0.55 11.16
C ALA A 368 6.47 0.37 10.32
N LYS A 369 6.47 0.73 9.03
CA LYS A 369 7.67 0.71 8.18
C LYS A 369 8.45 2.03 8.19
N LEU A 370 7.75 3.17 8.26
CA LEU A 370 8.38 4.50 8.21
C LEU A 370 9.03 4.92 9.54
N LEU A 371 8.45 4.56 10.70
CA LEU A 371 9.03 4.94 12.00
C LEU A 371 10.40 4.32 12.26
N PRO A 372 10.64 3.00 12.04
CA PRO A 372 11.97 2.42 12.18
C PRO A 372 12.98 3.01 11.18
N THR A 373 12.52 3.33 9.96
CA THR A 373 13.33 3.99 8.94
C THR A 373 13.80 5.38 9.42
N LEU A 374 12.90 6.16 10.01
CA LEU A 374 13.23 7.47 10.59
C LEU A 374 14.27 7.33 11.71
N ALA A 375 14.03 6.44 12.68
CA ALA A 375 14.92 6.21 13.81
C ALA A 375 16.32 5.76 13.36
N TYR A 376 16.39 4.90 12.34
CA TYR A 376 17.65 4.48 11.75
C TYR A 376 18.41 5.66 11.12
N HIS A 377 17.74 6.53 10.36
CA HIS A 377 18.39 7.70 9.77
C HIS A 377 18.85 8.72 10.82
N GLU A 378 18.06 8.97 11.86
CA GLU A 378 18.45 9.84 12.96
C GLU A 378 19.69 9.33 13.68
N LYS A 379 19.72 8.03 14.01
CA LYS A 379 20.83 7.40 14.72
C LYS A 379 22.13 7.38 13.90
N ASN A 380 22.05 7.03 12.61
CA ASN A 380 23.23 6.75 11.79
C ASN A 380 23.70 7.93 10.94
N LYS A 381 22.79 8.84 10.54
CA LYS A 381 23.11 10.01 9.69
C LYS A 381 22.94 11.35 10.41
N GLY A 382 22.36 11.34 11.61
CA GLY A 382 22.10 12.52 12.42
C GLY A 382 20.70 13.13 12.17
N PRO A 383 20.17 13.88 13.15
CA PRO A 383 18.78 14.35 13.14
C PRO A 383 18.46 15.42 12.08
N LYS A 384 19.51 16.00 11.45
CA LYS A 384 19.42 17.03 10.41
C LYS A 384 19.74 16.49 9.00
N ALA A 385 19.86 15.18 8.83
CA ALA A 385 20.17 14.60 7.51
C ALA A 385 19.00 14.77 6.53
N PRO A 386 19.24 14.97 5.22
CA PRO A 386 18.17 15.07 4.21
C PRO A 386 17.22 13.86 4.19
N SER A 387 17.72 12.65 4.44
CA SER A 387 16.89 11.44 4.53
C SER A 387 15.94 11.45 5.73
N VAL A 388 16.24 12.18 6.81
CA VAL A 388 15.31 12.39 7.94
C VAL A 388 14.15 13.28 7.49
N ALA A 389 14.43 14.33 6.71
CA ALA A 389 13.39 15.22 6.18
C ALA A 389 12.46 14.51 5.19
N GLU A 390 12.99 13.58 4.41
CA GLU A 390 12.22 12.76 3.48
C GLU A 390 11.22 11.85 4.21
N VAL A 391 11.70 11.05 5.17
CA VAL A 391 10.82 10.16 5.94
C VAL A 391 9.83 10.96 6.79
N ALA A 392 10.24 12.08 7.39
CA ALA A 392 9.34 12.97 8.12
C ALA A 392 8.26 13.58 7.21
N GLY A 393 8.59 13.96 5.97
CA GLY A 393 7.61 14.42 4.99
C GLY A 393 6.56 13.36 4.65
N ASN A 394 6.98 12.10 4.50
CA ASN A 394 6.07 10.99 4.21
C ASN A 394 5.18 10.66 5.41
N LEU A 395 5.74 10.67 6.63
CA LEU A 395 4.97 10.53 7.86
C LEU A 395 3.97 11.67 8.04
N ALA A 396 4.33 12.90 7.65
CA ALA A 396 3.40 14.02 7.69
C ALA A 396 2.21 13.80 6.76
N ASP A 397 2.44 13.34 5.53
CA ASP A 397 1.35 13.02 4.60
C ASP A 397 0.51 11.83 5.08
N LEU A 398 1.15 10.78 5.62
CA LEU A 398 0.48 9.64 6.26
C LEU A 398 -0.47 10.10 7.36
N TYR A 399 0.05 10.89 8.31
CA TYR A 399 -0.75 11.36 9.44
C TYR A 399 -1.87 12.31 9.01
N ARG A 400 -1.64 13.13 7.98
CA ARG A 400 -2.67 13.98 7.39
C ARG A 400 -3.81 13.15 6.82
N ARG A 401 -3.52 12.16 5.96
CA ARG A 401 -4.51 11.24 5.38
C ARG A 401 -5.22 10.39 6.46
N ALA A 402 -4.52 10.03 7.53
CA ALA A 402 -5.08 9.32 8.68
C ALA A 402 -5.84 10.21 9.68
N GLY A 403 -6.00 11.51 9.42
CA GLY A 403 -6.74 12.43 10.30
C GLY A 403 -5.96 12.97 11.50
N LYS A 404 -4.72 12.52 11.75
CA LYS A 404 -3.87 12.87 12.90
C LYS A 404 -3.11 14.20 12.67
N LEU A 405 -3.84 15.31 12.61
CA LEU A 405 -3.32 16.62 12.18
C LEU A 405 -2.16 17.18 13.01
N ASP A 406 -2.13 16.97 14.33
CA ASP A 406 -1.03 17.47 15.18
C ASP A 406 0.29 16.77 14.86
N LYS A 407 0.26 15.44 14.72
CA LYS A 407 1.43 14.66 14.28
C LYS A 407 1.86 15.03 12.87
N ALA A 408 0.91 15.30 11.99
CA ALA A 408 1.19 15.73 10.62
C ALA A 408 1.94 17.07 10.59
N GLU A 409 1.46 18.07 11.34
CA GLU A 409 2.09 19.39 11.39
C GLU A 409 3.49 19.33 11.98
N GLN A 410 3.68 18.59 13.07
CA GLN A 410 4.99 18.40 13.70
C GLN A 410 6.01 17.83 12.71
N ASN A 411 5.64 16.77 11.98
CA ASN A 411 6.54 16.13 11.02
C ASN A 411 6.79 17.01 9.78
N ALA A 412 5.77 17.72 9.27
CA ALA A 412 5.92 18.62 8.13
C ALA A 412 6.81 19.83 8.46
N ALA A 413 6.61 20.44 9.64
CA ALA A 413 7.43 21.55 10.12
C ALA A 413 8.88 21.11 10.32
N ARG A 414 9.09 19.94 10.92
CA ARG A 414 10.43 19.35 11.08
C ARG A 414 11.12 19.12 9.74
N ALA A 415 10.43 18.52 8.78
CA ALA A 415 10.96 18.32 7.43
C ALA A 415 11.32 19.64 6.75
N LEU A 416 10.49 20.68 6.91
CA LEU A 416 10.76 22.01 6.37
C LEU A 416 12.02 22.63 7.00
N VAL A 417 12.18 22.61 8.32
CA VAL A 417 13.37 23.16 9.00
C VAL A 417 14.66 22.50 8.48
N ILE A 418 14.67 21.17 8.35
CA ILE A 418 15.85 20.45 7.84
C ILE A 418 16.14 20.85 6.37
N ARG A 419 15.10 20.93 5.54
CA ARG A 419 15.23 21.35 4.12
C ARG A 419 15.62 22.81 3.98
N ASP A 420 15.23 23.66 4.92
CA ASP A 420 15.55 25.08 4.97
C ASP A 420 17.03 25.35 5.24
N GLU A 421 17.64 24.53 6.08
CA GLU A 421 19.08 24.56 6.34
C GLU A 421 19.89 23.99 5.16
N ALA A 422 19.41 22.92 4.51
CA ALA A 422 20.16 22.15 3.52
C ALA A 422 20.01 22.61 2.07
N LEU A 423 18.91 23.29 1.68
CA LEU A 423 18.55 23.52 0.28
C LEU A 423 18.29 24.99 -0.03
N ALA A 424 18.54 25.38 -1.28
CA ALA A 424 18.26 26.74 -1.77
C ALA A 424 16.77 27.14 -1.55
N PRO A 425 16.45 28.44 -1.33
CA PRO A 425 15.09 28.89 -0.98
C PRO A 425 13.96 28.44 -1.90
N MET A 426 14.25 28.28 -3.19
CA MET A 426 13.28 27.88 -4.23
C MET A 426 13.39 26.39 -4.62
N HIS A 427 14.08 25.58 -3.82
CA HIS A 427 14.26 24.15 -4.13
C HIS A 427 12.92 23.38 -4.06
N PRO A 428 12.61 22.48 -5.02
CA PRO A 428 11.35 21.73 -5.08
C PRO A 428 10.99 20.93 -3.84
N GLN A 429 11.96 20.37 -3.13
CA GLN A 429 11.68 19.65 -1.87
C GLN A 429 11.17 20.57 -0.75
N ARG A 430 11.55 21.86 -0.73
CA ARG A 430 10.95 22.85 0.20
C ARG A 430 9.49 23.12 -0.18
N ALA A 431 9.20 23.19 -1.49
CA ALA A 431 7.84 23.32 -2.00
C ALA A 431 6.93 22.14 -1.59
N ALA A 432 7.45 20.90 -1.60
CA ALA A 432 6.70 19.74 -1.13
C ALA A 432 6.31 19.84 0.36
N SER A 433 7.24 20.24 1.24
CA SER A 433 6.92 20.49 2.66
C SER A 433 5.87 21.60 2.83
N ARG A 434 6.01 22.71 2.09
CA ARG A 434 5.06 23.83 2.13
C ARG A 434 3.66 23.40 1.68
N ALA A 435 3.55 22.60 0.63
CA ALA A 435 2.26 22.09 0.15
C ALA A 435 1.55 21.20 1.19
N ILE A 436 2.29 20.32 1.88
CA ILE A 436 1.71 19.51 2.98
C ILE A 436 1.25 20.40 4.13
N LEU A 437 2.06 21.38 4.53
CA LEU A 437 1.65 22.36 5.55
C LEU A 437 0.42 23.17 5.11
N GLY A 438 0.36 23.58 3.84
CA GLY A 438 -0.80 24.25 3.25
C GLY A 438 -2.07 23.45 3.46
N ARG A 439 -2.11 22.19 3.02
CA ARG A 439 -3.26 21.29 3.24
C ARG A 439 -3.62 21.10 4.72
N ILE A 440 -2.63 21.03 5.61
CA ILE A 440 -2.87 20.95 7.05
C ILE A 440 -3.52 22.23 7.59
N ARG A 441 -3.07 23.41 7.12
CA ARG A 441 -3.66 24.71 7.50
C ARG A 441 -5.08 24.86 6.98
N GLU A 442 -5.37 24.37 5.78
CA GLU A 442 -6.73 24.31 5.24
C GLU A 442 -7.66 23.52 6.16
N ARG A 443 -7.22 22.32 6.60
CA ARG A 443 -8.00 21.48 7.51
C ARG A 443 -8.23 22.12 8.90
N ARG A 444 -7.36 23.06 9.31
CA ARG A 444 -7.52 23.85 10.53
C ARG A 444 -8.30 25.16 10.31
N GLY A 445 -8.73 25.47 9.08
CA GLY A 445 -9.49 26.68 8.74
C GLY A 445 -8.65 27.93 8.43
N ASP A 446 -7.32 27.83 8.40
CA ASP A 446 -6.41 28.94 8.03
C ASP A 446 -6.23 29.03 6.51
N ALA A 447 -7.27 29.53 5.83
CA ALA A 447 -7.27 29.66 4.37
C ALA A 447 -6.24 30.66 3.83
N ALA A 448 -5.93 31.72 4.59
CA ALA A 448 -4.96 32.73 4.17
C ALA A 448 -3.52 32.20 4.26
N GLY A 449 -3.18 31.51 5.36
CA GLY A 449 -1.89 30.83 5.52
C GLY A 449 -1.71 29.72 4.49
N ALA A 450 -2.75 28.93 4.21
CA ALA A 450 -2.73 27.92 3.16
C ALA A 450 -2.45 28.52 1.78
N LYS A 451 -3.18 29.58 1.39
CA LYS A 451 -2.99 30.24 0.09
C LYS A 451 -1.54 30.65 -0.13
N LYS A 452 -0.96 31.33 0.87
CA LYS A 452 0.44 31.76 0.83
C LYS A 452 1.39 30.58 0.63
N LEU A 453 1.21 29.49 1.38
CA LEU A 453 2.06 28.30 1.27
C LEU A 453 1.94 27.61 -0.10
N HIS A 454 0.73 27.53 -0.67
CA HIS A 454 0.51 26.94 -1.99
C HIS A 454 1.07 27.81 -3.12
N GLU A 455 0.95 29.13 -3.05
CA GLU A 455 1.54 30.08 -4.01
C GLU A 455 3.08 30.05 -3.96
N GLU A 456 3.68 30.03 -2.77
CA GLU A 456 5.13 29.86 -2.60
C GLU A 456 5.62 28.51 -3.16
N ALA A 457 4.85 27.43 -2.95
CA ALA A 457 5.15 26.12 -3.52
C ALA A 457 5.04 26.11 -5.04
N LEU A 458 4.00 26.74 -5.60
CA LEU A 458 3.79 26.87 -7.05
C LEU A 458 4.96 27.63 -7.69
N ALA A 459 5.32 28.80 -7.17
CA ALA A 459 6.40 29.62 -7.71
C ALA A 459 7.76 28.89 -7.70
N ALA A 460 8.05 28.13 -6.63
CA ALA A 460 9.24 27.31 -6.54
C ALA A 460 9.24 26.17 -7.58
N ARG A 461 8.11 25.49 -7.77
CA ARG A 461 7.96 24.38 -8.73
C ARG A 461 8.00 24.86 -10.18
N GLU A 462 7.34 25.97 -10.51
CA GLU A 462 7.38 26.54 -11.86
C GLU A 462 8.79 26.99 -12.25
N LYS A 463 9.55 27.57 -11.30
CA LYS A 463 10.95 27.94 -11.54
C LYS A 463 11.85 26.73 -11.77
N ALA A 464 11.64 25.65 -11.02
CA ALA A 464 12.49 24.46 -11.08
C ALA A 464 12.21 23.56 -12.28
N PHE A 465 10.92 23.40 -12.63
CA PHE A 465 10.48 22.40 -13.59
C PHE A 465 9.83 22.96 -14.86
N GLY A 466 9.49 24.25 -14.87
CA GLY A 466 8.62 24.82 -15.90
C GLY A 466 7.13 24.63 -15.60
N LYS A 467 6.28 25.19 -16.47
CA LYS A 467 4.83 25.35 -16.23
C LYS A 467 3.99 24.10 -16.42
N ASP A 468 4.53 23.09 -17.09
CA ASP A 468 3.80 21.90 -17.55
C ASP A 468 4.22 20.63 -16.78
N HIS A 469 4.88 20.79 -15.62
CA HIS A 469 5.34 19.68 -14.80
C HIS A 469 4.24 19.20 -13.82
N PRO A 470 4.10 17.89 -13.53
CA PRO A 470 3.05 17.38 -12.64
C PRO A 470 3.13 17.94 -11.22
N ALA A 471 4.32 18.22 -10.69
CA ALA A 471 4.42 18.92 -9.39
C ALA A 471 3.75 20.31 -9.42
N VAL A 472 3.83 21.03 -10.56
CA VAL A 472 3.10 22.29 -10.76
C VAL A 472 1.60 22.01 -10.82
N ALA A 473 1.16 20.97 -11.53
CA ALA A 473 -0.24 20.55 -11.54
C ALA A 473 -0.77 20.22 -10.14
N SER A 474 0.00 19.55 -9.28
CA SER A 474 -0.39 19.32 -7.88
C SER A 474 -0.56 20.63 -7.09
N SER A 475 0.32 21.62 -7.31
CA SER A 475 0.14 22.96 -6.71
C SER A 475 -1.09 23.70 -7.26
N LEU A 476 -1.37 23.56 -8.56
CA LEU A 476 -2.57 24.15 -9.18
C LEU A 476 -3.83 23.48 -8.64
N LEU A 477 -3.81 22.17 -8.43
CA LEU A 477 -4.89 21.42 -7.82
C LEU A 477 -5.17 21.89 -6.39
N ASP A 478 -4.13 21.99 -5.55
CA ASP A 478 -4.24 22.52 -4.18
C ASP A 478 -4.89 23.94 -4.18
N LEU A 479 -4.43 24.82 -5.09
CA LEU A 479 -5.01 26.18 -5.24
C LEU A 479 -6.44 26.17 -5.77
N ALA A 480 -6.78 25.26 -6.69
CA ALA A 480 -8.13 25.11 -7.22
C ALA A 480 -9.11 24.68 -6.11
N ASP A 481 -8.70 23.71 -5.29
CA ASP A 481 -9.47 23.26 -4.14
C ASP A 481 -9.65 24.38 -3.11
N LEU A 482 -8.60 25.16 -2.83
CA LEU A 482 -8.68 26.32 -1.95
C LEU A 482 -9.63 27.40 -2.48
N ALA A 483 -9.54 27.74 -3.77
CA ALA A 483 -10.41 28.72 -4.42
C ALA A 483 -11.88 28.27 -4.36
N ARG A 484 -12.15 26.98 -4.59
CA ARG A 484 -13.48 26.39 -4.43
C ARG A 484 -13.98 26.45 -2.98
N ARG A 485 -13.12 26.22 -1.97
CA ARG A 485 -13.48 26.32 -0.54
C ARG A 485 -13.88 27.74 -0.12
N GLN A 486 -13.13 28.76 -0.56
CA GLN A 486 -13.42 30.16 -0.23
C GLN A 486 -14.79 30.61 -0.75
N ARG A 487 -15.24 30.04 -1.87
CA ARG A 487 -16.62 30.21 -2.38
C ARG A 487 -17.68 29.64 -1.42
N GLY A 488 -17.46 28.44 -0.87
CA GLY A 488 -18.41 27.75 0.01
C GLY A 488 -18.67 28.47 1.34
N LEU A 489 -17.62 29.05 1.94
CA LEU A 489 -17.73 29.82 3.20
C LEU A 489 -18.50 31.14 3.05
N GLY A 490 -18.42 31.80 1.88
CA GLY A 490 -19.21 32.99 1.57
C GLY A 490 -20.72 32.73 1.42
N ALA A 491 -21.13 31.46 1.24
CA ALA A 491 -22.53 31.07 1.10
C ALA A 491 -23.24 30.81 2.45
N GLN A 492 -22.49 30.59 3.54
CA GLN A 492 -23.05 30.27 4.86
C GLN A 492 -23.16 31.50 5.81
N GLY A 493 -22.60 32.65 5.42
CA GLY A 493 -22.40 33.80 6.32
C GLY A 493 -23.31 35.02 6.16
N ALA A 494 -24.23 35.09 5.18
CA ALA A 494 -24.99 36.32 4.94
C ALA A 494 -26.48 36.09 4.69
N LYS A 495 -27.32 36.44 5.67
CA LYS A 495 -28.67 36.95 5.42
C LYS A 495 -28.53 38.34 4.79
N GLY A 496 -28.33 38.38 3.48
CA GLY A 496 -28.17 39.62 2.72
C GLY A 496 -27.85 39.29 1.26
N ASP A 497 -28.44 40.05 0.34
CA ASP A 497 -28.62 39.71 -1.07
C ASP A 497 -27.41 39.04 -1.77
N PRO A 498 -27.65 37.97 -2.57
CA PRO A 498 -26.59 37.28 -3.29
C PRO A 498 -25.99 38.19 -4.37
N LYS A 499 -24.80 38.73 -4.12
CA LYS A 499 -24.01 39.37 -5.19
C LYS A 499 -23.72 38.36 -6.31
N PRO A 500 -23.67 38.80 -7.59
CA PRO A 500 -23.48 37.90 -8.72
C PRO A 500 -22.15 37.15 -8.62
N ARG A 501 -22.23 35.82 -8.60
CA ARG A 501 -21.13 34.86 -8.46
C ARG A 501 -20.50 34.57 -9.83
N THR A 502 -19.56 35.39 -10.31
CA THR A 502 -18.93 35.16 -11.64
C THR A 502 -17.41 35.29 -11.70
N SER A 503 -16.72 35.92 -10.74
CA SER A 503 -15.28 36.20 -10.91
C SER A 503 -14.34 35.02 -10.62
N ASN A 504 -14.60 34.21 -9.58
CA ASN A 504 -13.68 33.13 -9.15
C ASN A 504 -14.00 31.76 -9.77
N ASP A 505 -15.14 31.61 -10.44
CA ASP A 505 -15.57 30.35 -11.08
C ASP A 505 -14.67 30.02 -12.26
N GLY A 506 -14.31 31.04 -13.06
CA GLY A 506 -13.37 30.89 -14.16
C GLY A 506 -11.96 30.54 -13.68
N GLU A 507 -11.53 31.09 -12.54
CA GLU A 507 -10.19 30.84 -11.99
C GLU A 507 -10.03 29.39 -11.51
N ALA A 508 -10.91 28.92 -10.61
CA ALA A 508 -10.84 27.54 -10.11
C ALA A 508 -11.02 26.51 -11.24
N GLU A 509 -11.98 26.74 -12.16
CA GLU A 509 -12.21 25.86 -13.29
C GLU A 509 -10.98 25.81 -14.22
N ALA A 510 -10.33 26.95 -14.47
CA ALA A 510 -9.10 27.01 -15.26
C ALA A 510 -7.93 26.28 -14.58
N LEU A 511 -7.80 26.42 -13.26
CA LEU A 511 -6.76 25.72 -12.48
C LEU A 511 -6.96 24.20 -12.55
N TYR A 512 -8.16 23.68 -12.30
CA TYR A 512 -8.45 22.24 -12.44
C TYR A 512 -8.19 21.75 -13.87
N LYS A 513 -8.68 22.46 -14.89
CA LYS A 513 -8.47 22.05 -16.30
C LYS A 513 -7.00 22.04 -16.69
N ARG A 514 -6.22 23.02 -16.24
CA ARG A 514 -4.76 23.05 -16.46
C ARG A 514 -4.07 21.89 -15.74
N ALA A 515 -4.43 21.62 -14.49
CA ALA A 515 -3.88 20.49 -13.73
C ALA A 515 -4.20 19.15 -14.43
N ILE A 516 -5.45 18.92 -14.84
CA ILE A 516 -5.88 17.72 -15.58
C ILE A 516 -5.06 17.57 -16.86
N GLY A 517 -4.95 18.63 -17.68
CA GLY A 517 -4.19 18.56 -18.94
C GLY A 517 -2.72 18.20 -18.75
N ILE A 518 -2.09 18.74 -17.71
CA ILE A 518 -0.70 18.41 -17.36
C ILE A 518 -0.59 16.95 -16.89
N PHE A 519 -1.48 16.51 -15.99
CA PHE A 519 -1.46 15.13 -15.49
C PHE A 519 -1.73 14.11 -16.61
N GLU A 520 -2.66 14.39 -17.52
CA GLU A 520 -2.95 13.54 -18.68
C GLU A 520 -1.76 13.44 -19.63
N ALA A 521 -1.10 14.56 -19.92
CA ALA A 521 0.09 14.58 -20.77
C ALA A 521 1.28 13.82 -20.14
N THR A 522 1.37 13.81 -18.81
CA THR A 522 2.50 13.22 -18.08
C THR A 522 2.29 11.74 -17.80
N PHE A 523 1.15 11.36 -17.22
CA PHE A 523 0.88 10.03 -16.69
C PHE A 523 -0.11 9.23 -17.54
N GLY A 524 -0.77 9.87 -18.52
CA GLY A 524 -1.92 9.32 -19.23
C GLY A 524 -3.25 9.62 -18.53
N GLY A 525 -4.35 9.38 -19.24
CA GLY A 525 -5.71 9.73 -18.80
C GLY A 525 -6.29 8.87 -17.68
N GLU A 526 -5.57 7.85 -17.21
CA GLU A 526 -6.01 6.81 -16.27
C GLU A 526 -5.29 6.88 -14.91
N HIS A 527 -4.53 7.95 -14.67
CA HIS A 527 -3.74 8.13 -13.46
C HIS A 527 -4.57 8.67 -12.27
N GLU A 528 -4.14 8.39 -11.03
CA GLU A 528 -4.90 8.76 -9.82
C GLU A 528 -5.04 10.27 -9.63
N GLU A 529 -4.01 11.02 -10.03
CA GLU A 529 -4.02 12.49 -10.01
C GLU A 529 -5.04 13.09 -11.00
N VAL A 530 -5.29 12.42 -12.13
CA VAL A 530 -6.35 12.82 -13.07
C VAL A 530 -7.73 12.62 -12.42
N ALA A 531 -7.94 11.49 -11.74
CA ALA A 531 -9.17 11.23 -11.01
C ALA A 531 -9.41 12.25 -9.89
N ALA A 532 -8.38 12.57 -9.10
CA ALA A 532 -8.47 13.55 -8.01
C ALA A 532 -8.83 14.95 -8.53
N ALA A 533 -8.20 15.40 -9.62
CA ALA A 533 -8.52 16.69 -10.22
C ALA A 533 -9.91 16.73 -10.87
N LEU A 534 -10.37 15.62 -11.47
CA LEU A 534 -11.74 15.48 -11.98
C LEU A 534 -12.79 15.46 -10.86
N GLU A 535 -12.50 14.84 -9.72
CA GLU A 535 -13.34 14.86 -8.51
C GLU A 535 -13.52 16.29 -7.99
N GLY A 536 -12.42 17.05 -7.86
CA GLY A 536 -12.45 18.45 -7.47
C GLY A 536 -13.23 19.32 -8.46
N LEU A 537 -13.04 19.10 -9.77
CA LEU A 537 -13.79 19.78 -10.82
C LEU A 537 -15.28 19.42 -10.79
N ALA A 538 -15.63 18.17 -10.52
CA ALA A 538 -17.02 17.75 -10.36
C ALA A 538 -17.67 18.45 -9.17
N ALA A 539 -16.98 18.53 -8.03
CA ALA A 539 -17.44 19.27 -6.86
C ALA A 539 -17.63 20.77 -7.17
N LEU A 540 -16.72 21.39 -7.92
CA LEU A 540 -16.86 22.78 -8.38
C LEU A 540 -18.13 22.97 -9.21
N TYR A 541 -18.41 22.05 -10.13
CA TYR A 541 -19.61 22.11 -10.96
C TYR A 541 -20.90 21.88 -10.16
N VAL A 542 -20.88 21.05 -9.12
CA VAL A 542 -22.00 20.94 -8.16
C VAL A 542 -22.22 22.28 -7.46
N ASP A 543 -21.17 22.90 -6.94
CA ASP A 543 -21.25 24.20 -6.25
C ASP A 543 -21.71 25.33 -7.19
N ALA A 544 -21.44 25.20 -8.49
CA ALA A 544 -21.88 26.10 -9.56
C ALA A 544 -23.27 25.80 -10.13
N GLY A 545 -23.91 24.69 -9.76
CA GLY A 545 -25.17 24.25 -10.35
C GLY A 545 -25.04 23.79 -11.81
N LYS A 546 -23.82 23.57 -12.32
CA LYS A 546 -23.53 23.05 -13.67
C LYS A 546 -23.61 21.51 -13.67
N LEU A 547 -24.78 20.97 -13.35
CA LEU A 547 -24.96 19.56 -12.96
C LEU A 547 -24.58 18.54 -14.05
N ASP A 548 -24.84 18.82 -15.33
CA ASP A 548 -24.43 17.92 -16.43
C ASP A 548 -22.90 17.80 -16.55
N HIS A 549 -22.18 18.90 -16.27
CA HIS A 549 -20.73 18.91 -16.28
C HIS A 549 -20.18 18.15 -15.07
N ALA A 550 -20.82 18.31 -13.91
CA ALA A 550 -20.50 17.56 -12.71
C ALA A 550 -20.63 16.04 -12.94
N ALA A 551 -21.76 15.60 -13.50
CA ALA A 551 -22.01 14.19 -13.77
C ALA A 551 -20.99 13.57 -14.74
N ARG A 552 -20.58 14.29 -15.80
CA ARG A 552 -19.54 13.82 -16.73
C ARG A 552 -18.16 13.71 -16.07
N ALA A 553 -17.74 14.74 -15.33
CA ALA A 553 -16.45 14.72 -14.63
C ALA A 553 -16.41 13.63 -13.56
N ALA A 554 -17.49 13.51 -12.78
CA ALA A 554 -17.63 12.50 -11.72
C ALA A 554 -17.63 11.07 -12.27
N ARG A 555 -18.30 10.82 -13.40
CA ARG A 555 -18.28 9.51 -14.09
C ARG A 555 -16.87 9.12 -14.49
N ARG A 556 -16.16 10.01 -15.19
CA ARG A 556 -14.80 9.74 -15.64
C ARG A 556 -13.85 9.47 -14.47
N ALA A 557 -13.96 10.25 -13.39
CA ALA A 557 -13.19 9.99 -12.18
C ALA A 557 -13.52 8.61 -11.57
N ALA A 558 -14.81 8.26 -11.47
CA ALA A 558 -15.25 6.98 -10.92
C ALA A 558 -14.73 5.79 -11.73
N GLU A 559 -14.70 5.88 -13.06
CA GLU A 559 -14.13 4.85 -13.95
C GLU A 559 -12.64 4.64 -13.72
N ILE A 560 -11.87 5.74 -13.60
CA ILE A 560 -10.43 5.68 -13.32
C ILE A 560 -10.19 5.04 -11.93
N ARG A 561 -10.92 5.50 -10.91
CA ARG A 561 -10.85 4.95 -9.54
C ARG A 561 -11.22 3.47 -9.50
N GLU A 562 -12.16 3.01 -10.32
CA GLU A 562 -12.56 1.61 -10.37
C GLU A 562 -11.45 0.71 -10.94
N ARG A 563 -10.81 1.12 -12.03
CA ARG A 563 -9.70 0.35 -12.64
C ARG A 563 -8.52 0.24 -11.69
N GLN A 564 -8.16 1.34 -11.03
CA GLN A 564 -7.10 1.34 -10.01
C GLN A 564 -7.45 0.44 -8.82
N ALA A 565 -8.70 0.52 -8.35
CA ALA A 565 -9.16 -0.32 -7.25
C ALA A 565 -9.13 -1.81 -7.56
N ALA A 566 -9.40 -2.21 -8.81
CA ALA A 566 -9.32 -3.59 -9.25
C ALA A 566 -7.90 -4.15 -9.10
N LEU A 567 -6.88 -3.36 -9.43
CA LEU A 567 -5.47 -3.76 -9.28
C LEU A 567 -5.05 -3.88 -7.81
N VAL A 568 -5.47 -2.95 -6.96
CA VAL A 568 -5.07 -2.94 -5.54
C VAL A 568 -5.76 -4.05 -4.76
N ILE A 569 -7.06 -4.29 -4.99
CA ILE A 569 -7.86 -5.27 -4.24
C ILE A 569 -7.55 -6.72 -4.67
N ALA A 570 -6.97 -6.93 -5.85
CA ALA A 570 -6.55 -8.26 -6.30
C ALA A 570 -5.51 -8.91 -5.36
N GLY A 571 -4.64 -8.10 -4.73
CA GLY A 571 -3.64 -8.55 -3.76
C GLY A 571 -4.01 -8.23 -2.31
N GLY A 572 -3.17 -8.67 -1.37
CA GLY A 572 -3.27 -8.30 0.05
C GLY A 572 -4.13 -9.24 0.92
N SER A 573 -4.06 -9.09 2.24
CA SER A 573 -4.96 -9.77 3.20
C SER A 573 -6.36 -9.15 3.21
N GLU A 574 -7.34 -9.82 3.82
CA GLU A 574 -8.71 -9.28 3.92
C GLU A 574 -8.74 -7.90 4.61
N ALA A 575 -7.94 -7.73 5.67
CA ALA A 575 -7.82 -6.48 6.40
C ALA A 575 -7.34 -5.32 5.51
N GLN A 576 -6.37 -5.59 4.62
CA GLN A 576 -5.83 -4.61 3.69
C GLN A 576 -6.84 -4.21 2.62
N LYS A 577 -7.55 -5.19 2.05
CA LYS A 577 -8.62 -4.93 1.08
C LYS A 577 -9.71 -4.04 1.68
N ARG A 578 -10.09 -4.30 2.94
CA ARG A 578 -11.06 -3.48 3.68
C ARG A 578 -10.54 -2.06 3.93
N ALA A 579 -9.30 -1.91 4.39
CA ALA A 579 -8.69 -0.59 4.60
C ALA A 579 -8.67 0.23 3.30
N PHE A 580 -8.35 -0.41 2.17
CA PHE A 580 -8.39 0.23 0.87
C PHE A 580 -9.82 0.62 0.44
N VAL A 581 -10.81 -0.27 0.58
CA VAL A 581 -12.23 0.05 0.28
C VAL A 581 -12.72 1.25 1.10
N GLU A 582 -12.27 1.38 2.35
CA GLU A 582 -12.60 2.52 3.21
C GLU A 582 -12.12 3.86 2.62
N THR A 583 -10.95 3.90 1.99
CA THR A 583 -10.44 5.13 1.36
C THR A 583 -11.34 5.65 0.23
N MET A 584 -12.14 4.76 -0.37
CA MET A 584 -13.06 5.09 -1.48
C MET A 584 -14.48 5.45 -1.01
N ARG A 585 -14.75 5.39 0.30
CA ARG A 585 -16.04 5.78 0.89
C ARG A 585 -16.38 7.24 0.58
N ALA A 586 -15.35 8.09 0.56
CA ALA A 586 -15.44 9.51 0.24
C ALA A 586 -16.03 9.78 -1.16
N GLY A 587 -15.53 9.08 -2.17
CA GLY A 587 -16.09 9.13 -3.53
C GLY A 587 -17.48 8.50 -3.63
N THR A 588 -17.72 7.40 -2.92
CA THR A 588 -19.00 6.67 -2.98
C THR A 588 -20.16 7.51 -2.46
N ASP A 589 -20.02 8.19 -1.31
CA ASP A 589 -21.13 9.03 -0.83
C ASP A 589 -21.25 10.33 -1.62
N PHE A 590 -20.16 10.85 -2.21
CA PHE A 590 -20.27 11.98 -3.12
C PHE A 590 -21.13 11.63 -4.33
N LEU A 591 -20.86 10.50 -5.00
CA LEU A 591 -21.63 10.03 -6.15
C LEU A 591 -23.08 9.69 -5.78
N THR A 592 -23.28 9.08 -4.61
CA THR A 592 -24.63 8.82 -4.09
C THR A 592 -25.38 10.11 -3.78
N SER A 593 -24.71 11.11 -3.20
CA SER A 593 -25.28 12.44 -2.91
C SER A 593 -25.60 13.22 -4.18
N LEU A 594 -24.70 13.18 -5.17
CA LEU A 594 -24.88 13.84 -6.47
C LEU A 594 -26.19 13.39 -7.11
N HIS A 595 -26.51 12.10 -7.07
CA HIS A 595 -27.82 11.61 -7.48
C HIS A 595 -28.91 11.94 -6.46
N ALA A 596 -28.85 11.37 -5.25
CA ALA A 596 -29.98 11.34 -4.32
C ALA A 596 -30.41 12.72 -3.81
N ARG A 597 -29.49 13.70 -3.77
CA ARG A 597 -29.71 15.03 -3.19
C ARG A 597 -29.70 16.13 -4.23
N THR A 598 -28.82 16.03 -5.23
CA THR A 598 -28.62 17.10 -6.21
C THR A 598 -29.39 16.85 -7.51
N MET A 599 -29.46 15.60 -7.97
CA MET A 599 -30.04 15.22 -9.26
C MET A 599 -31.00 14.00 -9.18
N PRO A 600 -32.02 13.97 -8.30
CA PRO A 600 -32.81 12.76 -8.04
C PRO A 600 -33.68 12.30 -9.24
N ALA A 601 -34.01 13.24 -10.13
CA ALA A 601 -34.76 12.96 -11.36
C ALA A 601 -33.87 12.54 -12.54
N ASP A 602 -32.54 12.70 -12.43
CA ASP A 602 -31.63 12.44 -13.54
C ASP A 602 -31.30 10.94 -13.66
N PRO A 603 -31.60 10.31 -14.81
CA PRO A 603 -31.39 8.88 -14.99
C PRO A 603 -29.90 8.51 -15.06
N GLU A 604 -29.05 9.38 -15.59
CA GLU A 604 -27.62 9.10 -15.73
C GLU A 604 -26.89 9.17 -14.39
N ALA A 605 -27.19 10.15 -13.56
CA ALA A 605 -26.72 10.25 -12.18
C ALA A 605 -27.19 9.04 -11.35
N ARG A 606 -28.45 8.61 -11.55
CA ARG A 606 -28.99 7.39 -10.91
C ARG A 606 -28.19 6.15 -11.26
N ARG A 607 -27.91 5.96 -12.55
CA ARG A 607 -27.13 4.81 -13.04
C ARG A 607 -25.69 4.86 -12.54
N LEU A 608 -25.07 6.04 -12.51
CA LEU A 608 -23.72 6.22 -11.97
C LEU A 608 -23.66 5.84 -10.49
N ALA A 609 -24.60 6.33 -9.67
CA ALA A 609 -24.66 6.01 -8.25
C ALA A 609 -24.87 4.51 -8.01
N LEU A 610 -25.84 3.88 -8.68
CA LEU A 610 -26.08 2.44 -8.52
C LEU A 610 -24.91 1.57 -9.02
N THR A 611 -24.31 1.93 -10.16
CA THR A 611 -23.11 1.24 -10.67
C THR A 611 -21.99 1.31 -9.65
N THR A 612 -21.75 2.49 -9.07
CA THR A 612 -20.74 2.69 -8.02
C THR A 612 -21.06 1.83 -6.80
N ILE A 613 -22.33 1.79 -6.34
CA ILE A 613 -22.73 0.95 -5.21
C ILE A 613 -22.43 -0.52 -5.49
N PHE A 614 -22.79 -1.05 -6.66
CA PHE A 614 -22.45 -2.44 -7.02
C PHE A 614 -20.94 -2.70 -7.11
N GLN A 615 -20.15 -1.71 -7.54
CA GLN A 615 -18.70 -1.82 -7.64
C GLN A 615 -18.00 -1.79 -6.27
N ARG A 616 -18.62 -1.19 -5.24
CA ARG A 616 -18.02 -0.99 -3.91
C ARG A 616 -18.61 -1.87 -2.81
N LYS A 617 -19.94 -2.03 -2.76
CA LYS A 617 -20.63 -2.76 -1.70
C LYS A 617 -20.43 -4.27 -1.83
N GLY A 618 -20.01 -4.94 -0.76
CA GLY A 618 -19.75 -6.38 -0.69
C GLY A 618 -18.53 -6.83 -1.49
N ARG A 619 -17.65 -5.90 -1.87
CA ARG A 619 -16.52 -6.17 -2.76
C ARG A 619 -15.48 -7.07 -2.10
N VAL A 620 -15.17 -6.84 -0.82
CA VAL A 620 -14.16 -7.67 -0.14
C VAL A 620 -14.64 -9.11 0.00
N LEU A 621 -15.93 -9.31 0.32
CA LEU A 621 -16.54 -10.65 0.37
C LEU A 621 -16.39 -11.38 -0.96
N ASP A 622 -16.79 -10.74 -2.05
CA ASP A 622 -16.80 -11.30 -3.40
C ASP A 622 -15.39 -11.70 -3.87
N VAL A 623 -14.41 -10.84 -3.59
CA VAL A 623 -12.99 -11.09 -3.87
C VAL A 623 -12.48 -12.26 -3.04
N MET A 624 -12.82 -12.34 -1.76
CA MET A 624 -12.32 -13.43 -0.91
C MET A 624 -12.94 -14.77 -1.26
N ALA A 625 -14.24 -14.82 -1.54
CA ALA A 625 -14.91 -16.01 -2.03
C ALA A 625 -14.31 -16.49 -3.37
N SER A 626 -14.07 -15.56 -4.30
CA SER A 626 -13.54 -15.90 -5.63
C SER A 626 -12.07 -16.35 -5.58
N SER A 627 -11.24 -15.78 -4.69
CA SER A 627 -9.85 -16.21 -4.46
C SER A 627 -9.76 -17.65 -3.98
N LEU A 628 -10.53 -18.01 -2.96
CA LEU A 628 -10.53 -19.38 -2.43
C LEU A 628 -11.15 -20.38 -3.41
N ALA A 629 -12.21 -19.98 -4.11
CA ALA A 629 -12.82 -20.81 -5.15
C ALA A 629 -11.83 -21.13 -6.28
N ALA A 630 -11.08 -20.14 -6.77
CA ALA A 630 -10.10 -20.32 -7.84
C ALA A 630 -8.99 -21.31 -7.44
N LEU A 631 -8.43 -21.18 -6.23
CA LEU A 631 -7.41 -22.11 -5.71
C LEU A 631 -7.91 -23.55 -5.60
N ARG A 632 -9.19 -23.74 -5.29
CA ARG A 632 -9.79 -25.08 -5.12
C ARG A 632 -10.15 -25.75 -6.45
N GLN A 633 -10.45 -24.96 -7.48
CA GLN A 633 -10.80 -25.48 -8.81
C GLN A 633 -9.58 -25.91 -9.61
N ARG A 634 -8.46 -25.23 -9.45
CA ARG A 634 -7.22 -25.53 -10.15
C ARG A 634 -6.59 -26.76 -9.50
N LEU A 635 -6.45 -27.85 -10.27
CA LEU A 635 -5.86 -29.12 -9.84
C LEU A 635 -4.34 -29.03 -9.57
N ASP A 636 -3.79 -27.85 -9.29
CA ASP A 636 -2.38 -27.65 -8.96
C ASP A 636 -2.12 -28.03 -7.49
N PRO A 637 -1.26 -29.03 -7.21
CA PRO A 637 -0.87 -29.39 -5.86
C PRO A 637 -0.29 -28.22 -5.04
N ALA A 638 0.35 -27.23 -5.67
CA ALA A 638 0.93 -26.08 -4.99
C ALA A 638 -0.15 -25.10 -4.47
N GLU A 639 -1.16 -24.80 -5.29
CA GLU A 639 -2.29 -23.93 -4.90
C GLU A 639 -3.17 -24.59 -3.83
N ALA A 640 -3.44 -25.90 -3.97
CA ALA A 640 -4.16 -26.67 -2.96
C ALA A 640 -3.41 -26.71 -1.61
N LYS A 641 -2.06 -26.79 -1.66
CA LYS A 641 -1.22 -26.73 -0.46
C LYS A 641 -1.33 -25.37 0.23
N LEU A 642 -1.33 -24.27 -0.51
CA LEU A 642 -1.47 -22.92 0.07
C LEU A 642 -2.82 -22.73 0.76
N ALA A 643 -3.91 -23.20 0.15
CA ALA A 643 -5.23 -23.17 0.78
C ALA A 643 -5.26 -23.98 2.09
N ALA A 644 -4.59 -25.14 2.12
CA ALA A 644 -4.46 -25.96 3.33
C ALA A 644 -3.57 -25.30 4.40
N GLU A 645 -2.45 -24.68 4.01
CA GLU A 645 -1.58 -23.91 4.92
C GLU A 645 -2.35 -22.73 5.55
N LEU A 646 -3.14 -21.98 4.76
CA LEU A 646 -3.97 -20.90 5.27
C LEU A 646 -5.04 -21.41 6.24
N ALA A 647 -5.73 -22.51 5.89
CA ALA A 647 -6.73 -23.12 6.75
C ALA A 647 -6.14 -23.55 8.10
N ALA A 648 -4.94 -24.15 8.08
CA ALA A 648 -4.21 -24.56 9.29
C ALA A 648 -3.79 -23.35 10.14
N ALA A 649 -3.27 -22.28 9.52
CA ALA A 649 -2.89 -21.06 10.24
C ALA A 649 -4.10 -20.38 10.91
N ARG A 650 -5.23 -20.27 10.19
CA ARG A 650 -6.48 -19.72 10.75
C ARG A 650 -7.03 -20.57 11.90
N ALA A 651 -6.97 -21.89 11.79
CA ALA A 651 -7.35 -22.80 12.87
C ALA A 651 -6.44 -22.65 14.10
N GLU A 652 -5.14 -22.42 13.91
CA GLU A 652 -4.22 -22.16 15.02
C GLU A 652 -4.53 -20.85 15.74
N VAL A 653 -4.80 -19.77 14.98
CA VAL A 653 -5.25 -18.47 15.54
C VAL A 653 -6.53 -18.64 16.34
N ALA A 654 -7.55 -19.28 15.75
CA ALA A 654 -8.83 -19.52 16.40
C ALA A 654 -8.67 -20.33 17.70
N ARG A 655 -7.95 -21.45 17.65
CA ARG A 655 -7.69 -22.29 18.81
C ARG A 655 -6.95 -21.55 19.92
N LEU A 656 -5.92 -20.76 19.58
CA LEU A 656 -5.19 -19.98 20.57
C LEU A 656 -6.10 -18.92 21.21
N ALA A 657 -6.90 -18.22 20.39
CA ALA A 657 -7.87 -17.23 20.84
C ALA A 657 -8.94 -17.83 21.77
N MET A 658 -9.49 -19.01 21.44
CA MET A 658 -10.49 -19.72 22.24
C MET A 658 -9.91 -20.32 23.53
N ARG A 659 -8.64 -20.77 23.52
CA ARG A 659 -7.94 -21.24 24.72
C ARG A 659 -7.70 -20.11 25.73
N GLY A 660 -7.44 -18.90 25.24
CA GLY A 660 -7.03 -17.79 26.07
C GLY A 660 -5.63 -17.97 26.68
N PRO A 661 -5.24 -17.08 27.63
CA PRO A 661 -3.87 -16.99 28.14
C PRO A 661 -3.42 -18.18 28.98
N ALA A 662 -4.32 -18.99 29.55
CA ALA A 662 -3.98 -20.22 30.29
C ALA A 662 -2.87 -20.03 31.35
N GLY A 663 -2.91 -18.94 32.12
CA GLY A 663 -1.93 -18.59 33.15
C GLY A 663 -0.72 -17.78 32.67
N ALA A 664 -0.56 -17.55 31.37
CA ALA A 664 0.49 -16.66 30.84
C ALA A 664 0.14 -15.17 31.05
N PRO A 665 1.15 -14.27 31.16
CA PRO A 665 0.90 -12.83 31.18
C PRO A 665 0.12 -12.37 29.95
N LEU A 666 -0.95 -11.58 30.15
CA LEU A 666 -1.86 -11.15 29.10
C LEU A 666 -1.16 -10.51 27.89
N GLU A 667 -0.16 -9.66 28.15
CA GLU A 667 0.60 -8.99 27.09
C GLU A 667 1.48 -9.96 26.28
N ALA A 668 2.05 -10.97 26.93
CA ALA A 668 2.81 -12.02 26.24
C ALA A 668 1.89 -12.87 25.37
N PHE A 669 0.70 -13.21 25.86
CA PHE A 669 -0.32 -13.94 25.09
C PHE A 669 -0.83 -13.14 23.89
N LYS A 670 -1.13 -11.84 24.06
CA LYS A 670 -1.52 -10.96 22.95
C LYS A 670 -0.43 -10.86 21.89
N ALA A 671 0.85 -10.83 22.30
CA ALA A 671 1.97 -10.83 21.37
C ALA A 671 2.06 -12.15 20.57
N GLU A 672 1.91 -13.30 21.24
CA GLU A 672 1.88 -14.62 20.57
C GLU A 672 0.70 -14.72 19.60
N LEU A 673 -0.49 -14.32 20.01
CA LEU A 673 -1.68 -14.34 19.15
C LEU A 673 -1.50 -13.44 17.92
N GLY A 674 -0.98 -12.23 18.13
CA GLY A 674 -0.66 -11.31 17.04
C GLY A 674 0.37 -11.89 16.05
N GLU A 675 1.37 -12.64 16.52
CA GLU A 675 2.33 -13.31 15.64
C GLU A 675 1.65 -14.36 14.74
N ARG A 676 0.72 -15.16 15.29
CA ARG A 676 -0.03 -16.16 14.52
C ARG A 676 -1.00 -15.52 13.53
N GLU A 677 -1.64 -14.41 13.91
CA GLU A 677 -2.50 -13.63 13.00
C GLU A 677 -1.70 -13.10 11.80
N GLU A 678 -0.51 -12.55 12.05
CA GLU A 678 0.37 -12.07 10.98
C GLU A 678 0.84 -13.20 10.06
N ALA A 679 1.11 -14.40 10.59
CA ALA A 679 1.43 -15.57 9.79
C ALA A 679 0.27 -15.97 8.86
N ALA A 680 -0.98 -15.94 9.36
CA ALA A 680 -2.17 -16.20 8.55
C ALA A 680 -2.36 -15.12 7.47
N ARG A 681 -2.21 -13.84 7.82
CA ARG A 681 -2.28 -12.71 6.87
C ARG A 681 -1.22 -12.81 5.78
N ALA A 682 -0.01 -13.24 6.11
CA ALA A 682 1.06 -13.44 5.13
C ALA A 682 0.71 -14.53 4.08
N LEU A 683 0.02 -15.59 4.50
CA LEU A 683 -0.48 -16.61 3.58
C LEU A 683 -1.60 -16.08 2.68
N GLU A 684 -2.52 -15.26 3.22
CA GLU A 684 -3.54 -14.57 2.41
C GLU A 684 -2.92 -13.63 1.37
N GLU A 685 -1.91 -12.85 1.77
CA GLU A 685 -1.17 -11.96 0.88
C GLU A 685 -0.52 -12.74 -0.27
N LYS A 686 0.11 -13.87 0.06
CA LYS A 686 0.73 -14.76 -0.93
C LYS A 686 -0.30 -15.35 -1.90
N ILE A 687 -1.44 -15.79 -1.40
CA ILE A 687 -2.56 -16.29 -2.20
C ILE A 687 -3.08 -15.20 -3.14
N GLY A 688 -3.30 -13.99 -2.63
CA GLY A 688 -3.75 -12.86 -3.45
C GLY A 688 -2.74 -12.51 -4.55
N ALA A 689 -1.45 -12.47 -4.24
CA ALA A 689 -0.39 -12.14 -5.19
C ALA A 689 -0.21 -13.18 -6.32
N GLN A 690 -0.53 -14.45 -6.07
CA GLN A 690 -0.36 -15.54 -7.04
C GLN A 690 -1.58 -15.77 -7.93
N SER A 691 -2.75 -15.20 -7.59
CA SER A 691 -3.98 -15.50 -8.31
C SER A 691 -4.04 -14.80 -9.68
N GLU A 692 -3.63 -15.52 -10.73
CA GLU A 692 -3.76 -15.07 -12.13
C GLU A 692 -5.21 -14.84 -12.56
N VAL A 693 -6.18 -15.53 -11.94
CA VAL A 693 -7.62 -15.32 -12.20
C VAL A 693 -8.04 -13.90 -11.85
N PHE A 694 -7.43 -13.26 -10.85
CA PHE A 694 -7.75 -11.88 -10.45
C PHE A 694 -7.19 -10.83 -11.40
N ARG A 695 -6.03 -11.09 -12.01
CA ARG A 695 -5.48 -10.22 -13.05
C ARG A 695 -6.30 -10.28 -14.34
N ALA A 696 -7.06 -11.37 -14.54
CA ALA A 696 -7.85 -11.62 -15.74
C ALA A 696 -9.37 -11.39 -15.59
N GLU A 697 -9.91 -11.21 -14.38
CA GLU A 697 -11.30 -10.74 -14.15
C GLU A 697 -11.42 -9.22 -14.42
N GLU A 698 -10.97 -8.80 -15.60
CA GLU A 698 -10.98 -7.42 -16.10
C GLU A 698 -12.38 -6.91 -16.47
N THR A 699 -13.48 -7.62 -16.14
CA THR A 699 -14.83 -7.16 -16.52
C THR A 699 -15.48 -6.42 -15.34
N PRO A 700 -15.56 -5.08 -15.37
CA PRO A 700 -16.22 -4.31 -14.32
C PRO A 700 -17.64 -4.79 -14.06
N VAL A 701 -18.09 -4.61 -12.81
CA VAL A 701 -19.50 -4.78 -12.46
C VAL A 701 -20.29 -3.65 -13.12
N SER A 702 -21.37 -4.02 -13.82
CA SER A 702 -22.31 -3.09 -14.45
C SER A 702 -23.74 -3.44 -14.05
N ILE A 703 -24.65 -2.47 -14.18
CA ILE A 703 -26.08 -2.68 -13.92
C ILE A 703 -26.64 -3.76 -14.83
N GLU A 704 -26.27 -3.77 -16.12
CA GLU A 704 -26.77 -4.71 -17.13
C GLU A 704 -26.41 -6.15 -16.78
N ARG A 705 -25.18 -6.38 -16.30
CA ARG A 705 -24.73 -7.72 -15.89
C ARG A 705 -25.50 -8.20 -14.67
N VAL A 706 -25.70 -7.35 -13.66
CA VAL A 706 -26.48 -7.68 -12.47
C VAL A 706 -27.94 -7.92 -12.84
N GLN A 707 -28.52 -7.04 -13.66
CA GLN A 707 -29.88 -7.12 -14.16
C GLN A 707 -30.16 -8.44 -14.89
N ALA A 708 -29.23 -8.90 -15.74
CA ALA A 708 -29.36 -10.15 -16.47
C ALA A 708 -29.48 -11.38 -15.56
N GLN A 709 -29.04 -11.28 -14.30
CA GLN A 709 -29.16 -12.34 -13.30
C GLN A 709 -30.38 -12.17 -12.37
N VAL A 710 -31.16 -11.11 -12.49
CA VAL A 710 -32.39 -10.92 -11.70
C VAL A 710 -33.50 -11.81 -12.29
N PRO A 711 -34.08 -12.76 -11.52
CA PRO A 711 -35.13 -13.62 -12.04
C PRO A 711 -36.39 -12.87 -12.50
N ALA A 712 -37.11 -13.43 -13.48
CA ALA A 712 -38.36 -12.84 -13.97
C ALA A 712 -39.39 -12.67 -12.84
N GLY A 713 -40.14 -11.56 -12.79
CA GLY A 713 -41.11 -11.33 -11.71
C GLY A 713 -40.50 -10.99 -10.34
N THR A 714 -39.18 -10.84 -10.26
CA THR A 714 -38.45 -10.43 -9.04
C THR A 714 -38.02 -8.96 -9.12
N ALA A 715 -38.02 -8.28 -7.98
CA ALA A 715 -37.41 -6.96 -7.80
C ALA A 715 -36.18 -7.07 -6.87
N LEU A 716 -35.03 -6.60 -7.34
CA LEU A 716 -33.83 -6.40 -6.53
C LEU A 716 -33.90 -5.02 -5.87
N VAL A 717 -33.87 -4.98 -4.54
CA VAL A 717 -33.89 -3.76 -3.73
C VAL A 717 -32.51 -3.57 -3.11
N GLU A 718 -31.73 -2.65 -3.65
CA GLU A 718 -30.39 -2.28 -3.16
C GLU A 718 -30.50 -1.04 -2.27
N ILE A 719 -30.31 -1.22 -0.96
CA ILE A 719 -30.33 -0.14 0.03
C ILE A 719 -28.89 0.21 0.41
N ALA A 720 -28.53 1.48 0.30
CA ALA A 720 -27.19 1.99 0.62
C ALA A 720 -27.25 3.06 1.71
N LEU A 721 -26.37 2.94 2.70
CA LEU A 721 -26.15 3.97 3.71
C LEU A 721 -25.08 4.94 3.19
N TYR A 722 -25.42 6.21 3.07
CA TYR A 722 -24.50 7.24 2.58
C TYR A 722 -24.48 8.46 3.53
N THR A 723 -23.34 9.14 3.61
CA THR A 723 -23.24 10.42 4.32
C THR A 723 -23.31 11.54 3.29
N PRO A 724 -24.30 12.45 3.34
CA PRO A 724 -24.44 13.54 2.37
C PRO A 724 -23.15 14.35 2.23
N ARG A 725 -22.62 14.47 1.01
CA ARG A 725 -21.37 15.20 0.72
C ARG A 725 -21.40 15.86 -0.66
N ARG A 726 -20.63 16.95 -0.80
CA ARG A 726 -20.41 17.67 -2.08
C ARG A 726 -19.06 17.41 -2.74
N SER A 727 -18.15 16.73 -2.05
CA SER A 727 -16.83 16.39 -2.57
C SER A 727 -16.44 14.97 -2.22
N ALA A 728 -15.65 14.36 -3.10
CA ALA A 728 -14.95 13.10 -2.85
C ALA A 728 -13.64 13.30 -2.07
N ASP A 729 -13.16 14.54 -1.93
CA ASP A 729 -11.93 14.86 -1.19
C ASP A 729 -12.13 14.71 0.34
N VAL A 730 -11.34 13.83 0.95
CA VAL A 730 -11.34 13.53 2.40
C VAL A 730 -10.73 14.65 3.25
N ASP A 731 -9.92 15.52 2.66
CA ASP A 731 -9.37 16.69 3.35
C ASP A 731 -10.41 17.82 3.46
N MET A 732 -11.56 17.69 2.78
CA MET A 732 -12.69 18.60 2.91
C MET A 732 -13.58 18.21 4.11
N PRO A 733 -13.92 19.12 5.04
CA PRO A 733 -15.07 18.93 5.91
C PRO A 733 -16.32 18.93 5.04
N SER A 734 -16.89 17.74 4.80
CA SER A 734 -17.92 17.58 3.78
C SER A 734 -19.21 16.86 4.20
N PRO A 735 -19.42 16.29 5.41
CA PRO A 735 -20.77 15.89 5.80
C PRO A 735 -21.71 17.10 5.83
N GLU A 736 -22.68 17.15 4.92
CA GLU A 736 -23.69 18.23 4.86
C GLU A 736 -24.90 17.95 5.77
N GLY A 737 -24.77 16.97 6.66
CA GLY A 737 -25.85 16.51 7.52
C GLY A 737 -25.63 15.08 8.00
N PRO A 738 -26.61 14.53 8.73
CA PRO A 738 -26.57 13.16 9.23
C PRO A 738 -26.56 12.14 8.08
N ALA A 739 -26.09 10.92 8.37
CA ALA A 739 -26.15 9.82 7.41
C ALA A 739 -27.60 9.50 7.01
N ARG A 740 -27.77 8.95 5.80
CA ARG A 740 -29.08 8.70 5.17
C ARG A 740 -29.10 7.38 4.43
N PHE A 741 -30.29 6.80 4.28
CA PHE A 741 -30.50 5.61 3.46
C PHE A 741 -31.10 5.96 2.11
N ALA A 742 -30.54 5.39 1.04
CA ALA A 742 -31.05 5.45 -0.33
C ALA A 742 -31.45 4.04 -0.78
N ALA A 743 -32.62 3.87 -1.39
CA ALA A 743 -33.05 2.60 -1.96
C ALA A 743 -33.16 2.69 -3.48
N TYR A 744 -32.52 1.75 -4.17
CA TYR A 744 -32.59 1.58 -5.62
C TYR A 744 -33.32 0.26 -5.92
N VAL A 745 -34.26 0.28 -6.85
CA VAL A 745 -35.00 -0.90 -7.28
C VAL A 745 -34.65 -1.21 -8.73
N LEU A 746 -34.22 -2.45 -8.98
CA LEU A 746 -33.88 -2.97 -10.30
C LEU A 746 -34.70 -4.24 -10.55
N ASP A 747 -35.33 -4.34 -11.71
CA ASP A 747 -35.98 -5.58 -12.16
C ASP A 747 -35.40 -6.05 -13.50
N ALA A 748 -35.84 -7.21 -13.97
CA ALA A 748 -35.37 -7.77 -15.24
C ALA A 748 -35.65 -6.86 -16.46
N SER A 749 -36.58 -5.89 -16.38
CA SER A 749 -36.91 -4.96 -17.48
C SER A 749 -35.90 -3.82 -17.65
N GLY A 750 -35.07 -3.56 -16.65
CA GLY A 750 -33.91 -2.65 -16.73
C GLY A 750 -34.14 -1.21 -16.31
N LYS A 751 -35.36 -0.87 -15.88
CA LYS A 751 -35.64 0.42 -15.28
C LYS A 751 -35.09 0.47 -13.86
N VAL A 752 -34.16 1.39 -13.61
CA VAL A 752 -33.67 1.69 -12.25
C VAL A 752 -34.60 2.73 -11.62
N ALA A 753 -35.30 2.34 -10.56
CA ALA A 753 -36.09 3.25 -9.72
C ALA A 753 -35.32 3.60 -8.44
N PHE A 754 -35.69 4.72 -7.81
CA PHE A 754 -35.00 5.24 -6.63
C PHE A 754 -35.99 5.91 -5.66
N VAL A 755 -35.69 5.81 -4.36
CA VAL A 755 -36.32 6.59 -3.30
C VAL A 755 -35.32 6.93 -2.18
N ASP A 756 -35.37 8.15 -1.67
CA ASP A 756 -34.67 8.56 -0.43
C ASP A 756 -35.47 8.09 0.78
N LEU A 757 -34.88 7.22 1.61
CA LEU A 757 -35.54 6.68 2.80
C LEU A 757 -35.46 7.66 3.98
N GLY A 758 -34.53 8.62 3.96
CA GLY A 758 -34.36 9.60 5.01
C GLY A 758 -33.12 9.37 5.87
N GLU A 759 -33.08 10.06 7.01
CA GLU A 759 -31.96 10.01 7.95
C GLU A 759 -31.82 8.62 8.60
N SER A 760 -30.58 8.23 8.89
CA SER A 760 -30.30 6.88 9.40
C SER A 760 -30.75 6.72 10.85
N ALA A 761 -30.65 7.77 11.68
CA ALA A 761 -30.95 7.68 13.12
C ALA A 761 -32.40 7.21 13.42
N PRO A 762 -33.47 7.78 12.83
CA PRO A 762 -34.83 7.27 13.05
C PRO A 762 -35.02 5.82 12.57
N ILE A 763 -34.35 5.44 11.48
CA ILE A 763 -34.43 4.08 10.93
C ILE A 763 -33.68 3.09 11.83
N GLU A 764 -32.51 3.48 12.36
CA GLU A 764 -31.71 2.69 13.29
C GLU A 764 -32.43 2.51 14.63
N GLU A 765 -33.08 3.55 15.15
CA GLU A 765 -33.93 3.45 16.35
C GLU A 765 -35.14 2.53 16.12
N ALA A 766 -35.87 2.69 15.01
CA ALA A 766 -37.00 1.82 14.68
C ALA A 766 -36.54 0.36 14.46
N THR A 767 -35.35 0.16 13.88
CA THR A 767 -34.73 -1.16 13.73
C THR A 767 -34.44 -1.79 15.09
N LYS A 768 -33.87 -1.01 16.02
CA LYS A 768 -33.60 -1.48 17.38
C LYS A 768 -34.90 -1.84 18.11
N ALA A 769 -35.90 -0.97 18.07
CA ALA A 769 -37.20 -1.19 18.72
C ALA A 769 -37.93 -2.42 18.18
N LEU A 770 -37.90 -2.65 16.86
CA LEU A 770 -38.47 -3.87 16.27
C LEU A 770 -37.74 -5.11 16.78
N ARG A 771 -36.41 -5.12 16.75
CA ARG A 771 -35.63 -6.28 17.21
C ARG A 771 -35.90 -6.59 18.67
N GLU A 772 -35.96 -5.57 19.52
CA GLU A 772 -36.32 -5.72 20.93
C GLU A 772 -37.71 -6.35 21.08
N ALA A 773 -38.73 -5.84 20.38
CA ALA A 773 -40.09 -6.38 20.43
C ALA A 773 -40.21 -7.81 19.90
N LEU A 774 -39.45 -8.19 18.86
CA LEU A 774 -39.46 -9.55 18.33
C LEU A 774 -38.88 -10.59 19.30
N THR A 775 -37.99 -10.15 20.20
CA THR A 775 -37.31 -11.01 21.19
C THR A 775 -37.82 -10.82 22.63
N ALA A 776 -38.80 -9.94 22.84
CA ALA A 776 -39.40 -9.68 24.13
C ALA A 776 -40.31 -10.86 24.56
N ALA A 777 -41.01 -10.69 25.69
CA ALA A 777 -42.00 -11.65 26.13
C ALA A 777 -43.11 -11.82 25.06
N LEU A 778 -43.56 -13.06 24.84
CA LEU A 778 -44.48 -13.43 23.73
C LEU A 778 -45.87 -12.80 23.81
N ASP A 779 -46.21 -12.20 24.95
CA ASP A 779 -47.44 -11.43 25.17
C ASP A 779 -47.38 -10.01 24.58
N GLN A 780 -46.19 -9.53 24.21
CA GLN A 780 -46.02 -8.22 23.57
C GLN A 780 -46.24 -8.32 22.06
N ASP A 781 -47.15 -7.52 21.52
CA ASP A 781 -47.42 -7.48 20.08
C ASP A 781 -46.35 -6.66 19.32
N PRO A 782 -45.52 -7.29 18.44
CA PRO A 782 -44.48 -6.60 17.69
C PRO A 782 -45.02 -5.80 16.49
N ARG A 783 -46.33 -5.85 16.20
CA ARG A 783 -46.92 -5.17 15.03
C ARG A 783 -46.70 -3.66 15.02
N LYS A 784 -46.74 -3.01 16.19
CA LYS A 784 -46.53 -1.56 16.29
C LYS A 784 -45.12 -1.13 15.87
N PRO A 785 -44.03 -1.66 16.45
CA PRO A 785 -42.68 -1.35 15.97
C PRO A 785 -42.42 -1.86 14.54
N ALA A 786 -43.04 -2.98 14.13
CA ALA A 786 -42.95 -3.49 12.75
C ALA A 786 -43.54 -2.50 11.73
N ARG A 787 -44.73 -1.95 12.02
CA ARG A 787 -45.38 -0.91 11.21
C ARG A 787 -44.57 0.39 11.19
N ALA A 788 -43.97 0.77 12.31
CA ALA A 788 -43.13 1.97 12.40
C ALA A 788 -41.91 1.89 11.48
N LEU A 789 -41.21 0.74 11.48
CA LEU A 789 -40.08 0.53 10.58
C LEU A 789 -40.52 0.38 9.11
N ASP A 790 -41.64 -0.29 8.85
CA ASP A 790 -42.20 -0.39 7.49
C ASP A 790 -42.49 1.00 6.90
N ALA A 791 -43.10 1.90 7.68
CA ALA A 791 -43.43 3.26 7.25
C ALA A 791 -42.19 4.08 6.83
N LEU A 792 -41.06 3.86 7.49
CA LEU A 792 -39.81 4.54 7.18
C LEU A 792 -39.09 3.94 5.96
N VAL A 793 -39.29 2.65 5.70
CA VAL A 793 -38.51 1.87 4.72
C VAL A 793 -39.40 1.30 3.61
N MET A 794 -40.11 0.21 3.89
CA MET A 794 -40.79 -0.57 2.86
C MET A 794 -42.03 0.10 2.29
N GLN A 795 -42.78 0.90 3.06
CA GLN A 795 -43.87 1.72 2.55
C GLN A 795 -43.42 2.65 1.43
N LYS A 796 -42.21 3.25 1.55
CA LYS A 796 -41.64 4.15 0.54
C LYS A 796 -41.14 3.40 -0.70
N ILE A 797 -40.66 2.17 -0.52
CA ILE A 797 -40.16 1.32 -1.61
C ILE A 797 -41.31 0.66 -2.37
N ARG A 798 -42.40 0.32 -1.69
CA ARG A 798 -43.53 -0.47 -2.22
C ARG A 798 -44.09 0.03 -3.56
N PRO A 799 -44.29 1.35 -3.78
CA PRO A 799 -44.76 1.87 -5.06
C PRO A 799 -43.82 1.57 -6.24
N LEU A 800 -42.51 1.40 -5.96
CA LEU A 800 -41.49 1.11 -6.97
C LEU A 800 -41.43 -0.37 -7.35
N LEU A 801 -42.01 -1.26 -6.54
CA LEU A 801 -42.00 -2.71 -6.78
C LEU A 801 -42.98 -3.12 -7.90
N GLY A 802 -43.97 -2.28 -8.21
CA GLY A 802 -45.03 -2.62 -9.17
C GLY A 802 -45.79 -3.88 -8.74
N GLY A 803 -46.11 -4.77 -9.69
CA GLY A 803 -46.81 -6.03 -9.44
C GLY A 803 -45.90 -7.20 -9.03
N LYS A 804 -44.64 -6.95 -8.66
CA LYS A 804 -43.67 -8.01 -8.32
C LYS A 804 -43.94 -8.53 -6.92
N THR A 805 -43.98 -9.84 -6.76
CA THR A 805 -44.22 -10.53 -5.47
C THR A 805 -42.97 -11.18 -4.90
N ARG A 806 -41.85 -11.18 -5.65
CA ARG A 806 -40.57 -11.72 -5.19
C ARG A 806 -39.55 -10.59 -5.01
N LEU A 807 -38.94 -10.52 -3.84
CA LEU A 807 -38.01 -9.47 -3.45
C LEU A 807 -36.65 -10.06 -3.08
N MET A 808 -35.59 -9.51 -3.68
CA MET A 808 -34.22 -9.75 -3.25
C MET A 808 -33.72 -8.48 -2.58
N ILE A 809 -33.54 -8.49 -1.27
CA ILE A 809 -33.20 -7.30 -0.49
C ILE A 809 -31.71 -7.33 -0.14
N ALA A 810 -30.97 -6.35 -0.67
CA ALA A 810 -29.60 -6.07 -0.30
C ALA A 810 -29.57 -4.84 0.62
N ALA A 811 -29.74 -5.06 1.92
CA ALA A 811 -29.72 -3.99 2.92
C ALA A 811 -28.28 -3.57 3.29
N ASP A 812 -28.13 -2.39 3.90
CA ASP A 812 -26.87 -1.87 4.43
C ASP A 812 -27.11 -1.34 5.85
N GLY A 813 -26.06 -1.15 6.64
CA GLY A 813 -26.18 -0.70 8.03
C GLY A 813 -27.12 -1.60 8.85
N ALA A 814 -27.79 -1.02 9.86
CA ALA A 814 -28.65 -1.76 10.79
C ALA A 814 -29.78 -2.54 10.10
N LEU A 815 -30.23 -2.10 8.92
CA LEU A 815 -31.24 -2.80 8.13
C LEU A 815 -30.79 -4.20 7.66
N SER A 816 -29.48 -4.48 7.66
CA SER A 816 -28.92 -5.81 7.35
C SER A 816 -29.29 -6.90 8.36
N LEU A 817 -29.84 -6.51 9.52
CA LEU A 817 -30.27 -7.38 10.62
C LEU A 817 -31.80 -7.42 10.78
N VAL A 818 -32.55 -6.84 9.84
CA VAL A 818 -34.02 -6.78 9.90
C VAL A 818 -34.64 -7.99 9.19
N PRO A 819 -35.53 -8.75 9.86
CA PRO A 819 -36.39 -9.70 9.18
C PRO A 819 -37.52 -8.95 8.47
N PHE A 820 -37.31 -8.55 7.21
CA PHE A 820 -38.30 -7.78 6.44
C PHE A 820 -39.66 -8.50 6.33
N ALA A 821 -39.67 -9.83 6.40
CA ALA A 821 -40.87 -10.67 6.46
C ALA A 821 -41.80 -10.33 7.64
N ALA A 822 -41.26 -9.87 8.78
CA ALA A 822 -41.98 -9.50 9.98
C ALA A 822 -42.43 -8.04 10.03
N LEU A 823 -42.09 -7.23 9.01
CA LEU A 823 -42.65 -5.88 8.89
C LEU A 823 -44.15 -5.97 8.60
N VAL A 824 -44.89 -4.95 9.01
CA VAL A 824 -46.36 -4.89 8.87
C VAL A 824 -46.71 -3.77 7.91
N ASP A 825 -47.49 -4.03 6.86
CA ASP A 825 -47.94 -3.06 5.86
C ASP A 825 -49.08 -2.13 6.36
N GLU A 826 -49.59 -1.23 5.52
CA GLU A 826 -50.61 -0.26 5.92
C GLU A 826 -51.97 -0.93 6.18
N GLU A 827 -52.17 -2.11 5.63
CA GLU A 827 -53.34 -2.95 5.81
C GLU A 827 -53.27 -3.83 7.08
N GLY A 828 -52.18 -3.73 7.84
CA GLY A 828 -51.98 -4.47 9.08
C GLY A 828 -51.55 -5.94 8.87
N LYS A 829 -51.07 -6.29 7.67
CA LYS A 829 -50.58 -7.62 7.32
C LYS A 829 -49.06 -7.68 7.37
N TYR A 830 -48.53 -8.85 7.72
CA TYR A 830 -47.09 -9.07 7.66
C TYR A 830 -46.62 -9.15 6.21
N LEU A 831 -45.43 -8.63 5.91
CA LEU A 831 -44.90 -8.63 4.54
C LEU A 831 -44.69 -10.04 3.98
N VAL A 832 -44.48 -11.06 4.83
CA VAL A 832 -44.44 -12.48 4.41
C VAL A 832 -45.72 -12.93 3.70
N GLU A 833 -46.88 -12.36 4.07
CA GLU A 833 -48.16 -12.66 3.43
C GLU A 833 -48.19 -12.16 1.99
N ARG A 834 -47.44 -11.10 1.67
CA ARG A 834 -47.44 -10.43 0.37
C ARG A 834 -46.24 -10.79 -0.52
N TYR A 835 -45.08 -11.04 0.08
CA TYR A 835 -43.82 -11.17 -0.65
C TYR A 835 -43.06 -12.46 -0.30
N GLU A 836 -42.45 -13.08 -1.31
CA GLU A 836 -41.31 -13.98 -1.15
C GLU A 836 -40.05 -13.14 -1.01
N ILE A 837 -39.34 -13.26 0.12
CA ILE A 837 -38.20 -12.40 0.46
C ILE A 837 -36.93 -13.26 0.61
N SER A 838 -35.87 -12.85 -0.08
CA SER A 838 -34.51 -13.35 0.13
C SER A 838 -33.52 -12.20 0.32
N TYR A 839 -32.42 -12.47 1.00
CA TYR A 839 -31.44 -11.46 1.39
C TYR A 839 -30.10 -11.64 0.66
N LEU A 840 -29.51 -10.52 0.26
CA LEU A 840 -28.16 -10.46 -0.32
C LEU A 840 -27.28 -9.50 0.48
N THR A 841 -25.97 -9.58 0.29
CA THR A 841 -25.06 -8.52 0.77
C THR A 841 -25.08 -7.34 -0.19
N SER A 842 -25.07 -7.62 -1.49
CA SER A 842 -25.29 -6.63 -2.55
C SER A 842 -25.84 -7.33 -3.79
N GLY A 843 -26.51 -6.60 -4.69
CA GLY A 843 -26.91 -7.10 -6.00
C GLY A 843 -25.76 -7.74 -6.80
N ARG A 844 -24.50 -7.34 -6.55
CA ARG A 844 -23.33 -7.97 -7.17
C ARG A 844 -23.20 -9.47 -6.85
N ASP A 845 -23.77 -9.94 -5.73
CA ASP A 845 -23.75 -11.35 -5.34
C ASP A 845 -24.32 -12.25 -6.44
N LEU A 846 -25.27 -11.74 -7.22
CA LEU A 846 -25.87 -12.46 -8.34
C LEU A 846 -24.84 -12.87 -9.41
N LEU A 847 -23.79 -12.08 -9.61
CA LEU A 847 -22.73 -12.39 -10.57
C LEU A 847 -21.87 -13.57 -10.10
N ARG A 848 -21.66 -13.69 -8.79
CA ARG A 848 -20.97 -14.83 -8.17
C ARG A 848 -21.85 -16.07 -8.20
N LEU A 849 -23.14 -15.93 -7.85
CA LEU A 849 -24.11 -17.02 -7.84
C LEU A 849 -24.39 -17.58 -9.25
N ALA A 850 -24.19 -16.79 -10.31
CA ALA A 850 -24.31 -17.24 -11.69
C ALA A 850 -23.16 -18.16 -12.14
N ARG A 851 -22.06 -18.27 -11.36
CA ARG A 851 -20.93 -19.15 -11.70
C ARG A 851 -21.32 -20.62 -11.49
N THR A 852 -21.13 -21.45 -12.51
CA THR A 852 -21.44 -22.88 -12.42
C THR A 852 -20.34 -23.63 -11.66
N ALA A 853 -20.66 -24.15 -10.48
CA ALA A 853 -19.82 -25.12 -9.77
C ALA A 853 -20.21 -26.56 -10.15
N PRO A 854 -19.27 -27.52 -10.15
CA PRO A 854 -19.61 -28.93 -10.34
C PRO A 854 -20.52 -29.40 -9.20
N GLU A 855 -21.74 -29.84 -9.52
CA GLU A 855 -22.66 -30.34 -8.51
C GLU A 855 -22.18 -31.70 -7.99
N ARG A 856 -21.95 -31.79 -6.68
CA ARG A 856 -21.67 -33.05 -5.98
C ARG A 856 -22.93 -33.53 -5.26
N ALA A 857 -23.14 -34.84 -5.21
CA ALA A 857 -24.23 -35.46 -4.48
C ALA A 857 -23.91 -35.56 -2.97
N GLY A 858 -24.95 -35.75 -2.15
CA GLY A 858 -24.81 -36.05 -0.73
C GLY A 858 -25.05 -34.86 0.21
N ALA A 859 -25.55 -35.18 1.40
CA ALA A 859 -25.85 -34.23 2.47
C ALA A 859 -25.09 -34.61 3.74
N ILE A 860 -24.76 -33.63 4.59
CA ILE A 860 -24.21 -33.86 5.92
C ILE A 860 -25.14 -33.21 6.93
N VAL A 861 -25.52 -33.96 7.96
CA VAL A 861 -26.39 -33.51 9.04
C VAL A 861 -25.63 -33.73 10.35
N LEU A 862 -25.25 -32.66 11.03
CA LEU A 862 -24.63 -32.72 12.36
C LEU A 862 -25.63 -32.18 13.38
N ALA A 863 -25.92 -32.92 14.45
CA ALA A 863 -26.85 -32.47 15.48
C ALA A 863 -26.52 -33.00 16.88
N ASN A 864 -27.04 -32.35 17.91
CA ASN A 864 -26.81 -32.67 19.33
C ASN A 864 -25.37 -33.12 19.64
N PRO A 865 -24.35 -32.27 19.42
CA PRO A 865 -22.99 -32.65 19.76
C PRO A 865 -22.82 -32.97 21.25
N ALA A 866 -21.98 -33.96 21.56
CA ALA A 866 -21.61 -34.27 22.93
C ALA A 866 -20.61 -33.23 23.45
N PHE A 867 -21.11 -32.07 23.89
CA PHE A 867 -20.29 -30.91 24.27
C PHE A 867 -19.29 -31.20 25.41
N GLY A 868 -19.58 -32.16 26.28
CA GLY A 868 -18.72 -32.57 27.40
C GLY A 868 -19.33 -32.26 28.77
N PRO A 869 -18.89 -32.94 29.83
CA PRO A 869 -19.51 -32.85 31.16
C PRO A 869 -19.22 -31.52 31.86
N ARG A 870 -20.17 -31.06 32.68
CA ARG A 870 -20.11 -29.80 33.41
C ARG A 870 -18.90 -29.69 34.34
N GLU A 871 -18.55 -30.78 35.03
CA GLU A 871 -17.39 -30.86 35.93
C GLU A 871 -16.06 -30.58 35.22
N GLN A 872 -15.95 -30.88 33.92
CA GLN A 872 -14.75 -30.57 33.12
C GLN A 872 -14.71 -29.10 32.67
N ALA A 873 -15.88 -28.47 32.45
CA ALA A 873 -15.97 -27.02 32.25
C ALA A 873 -15.57 -26.29 33.54
N GLU A 874 -16.06 -26.76 34.69
CA GLU A 874 -15.73 -26.24 36.03
C GLU A 874 -14.26 -26.50 36.42
N SER A 875 -13.65 -27.62 36.02
CA SER A 875 -12.23 -27.90 36.27
C SER A 875 -11.28 -27.09 35.37
N ALA A 876 -11.69 -26.75 34.15
CA ALA A 876 -10.96 -25.83 33.29
C ALA A 876 -10.96 -24.40 33.87
N LEU A 877 -12.04 -24.02 34.55
CA LEU A 877 -12.19 -22.75 35.26
C LEU A 877 -11.27 -22.62 36.49
N VAL A 878 -11.08 -23.69 37.26
CA VAL A 878 -10.26 -23.68 38.50
C VAL A 878 -8.75 -23.46 38.24
N MET A 879 -8.25 -23.72 37.03
CA MET A 879 -6.84 -23.51 36.66
C MET A 879 -6.50 -22.06 36.27
N LEU A 880 -7.49 -21.16 36.24
CA LEU A 880 -7.36 -19.76 35.78
C LEU A 880 -7.55 -18.72 36.89
N GLU A 881 -7.90 -19.14 38.12
CA GLU A 881 -8.03 -18.23 39.26
C GLU A 881 -6.67 -17.96 39.93
N ASP A 882 -5.92 -16.99 39.43
CA ASP A 882 -4.99 -16.24 40.29
C ASP A 882 -5.04 -14.72 39.98
N LYS A 883 -5.63 -14.00 40.94
CA LYS A 883 -5.64 -12.55 41.20
C LYS A 883 -5.74 -11.59 40.01
N GLY A 884 -6.97 -11.17 39.70
CA GLY A 884 -7.27 -9.94 38.94
C GLY A 884 -8.76 -9.58 39.04
N ASP A 885 -9.05 -8.31 39.29
CA ASP A 885 -10.36 -7.75 39.67
C ASP A 885 -11.56 -8.23 38.83
N GLY A 886 -12.63 -8.59 39.53
CA GLY A 886 -13.86 -9.09 38.94
C GLY A 886 -14.62 -8.02 38.16
N ARG A 887 -14.58 -8.10 36.83
CA ARG A 887 -15.57 -7.54 35.87
C ARG A 887 -15.22 -7.99 34.45
N SER A 888 -15.53 -9.23 34.11
CA SER A 888 -15.79 -9.70 32.74
C SER A 888 -16.39 -11.12 32.82
N ARG A 889 -17.60 -11.30 32.29
CA ARG A 889 -18.20 -12.61 32.01
C ARG A 889 -17.94 -12.88 30.53
N GLY A 890 -17.10 -13.85 30.19
CA GLY A 890 -16.72 -14.17 28.81
C GLY A 890 -16.89 -15.67 28.49
N LEU A 891 -16.53 -16.06 27.26
CA LEU A 891 -16.54 -17.46 26.74
C LEU A 891 -15.77 -18.46 27.64
N ASP A 892 -14.90 -17.97 28.52
CA ASP A 892 -14.19 -18.72 29.55
C ASP A 892 -15.13 -19.40 30.56
N LYS A 893 -16.33 -18.86 30.77
CA LYS A 893 -17.37 -19.38 31.70
C LYS A 893 -18.58 -19.99 30.99
N ALA A 894 -18.57 -20.07 29.66
CA ALA A 894 -19.70 -20.56 28.88
C ALA A 894 -19.78 -22.09 28.91
N TYR A 895 -20.88 -22.63 29.47
CA TYR A 895 -21.24 -24.04 29.43
C TYR A 895 -22.32 -24.27 28.38
N PHE A 896 -22.08 -25.21 27.47
CA PHE A 896 -23.04 -25.62 26.44
C PHE A 896 -23.83 -26.84 26.92
N GLU A 897 -25.12 -26.64 27.14
CA GLU A 897 -26.05 -27.70 27.54
C GLU A 897 -26.37 -28.67 26.39
N PRO A 898 -26.59 -29.97 26.65
CA PRO A 898 -27.08 -30.91 25.64
C PRO A 898 -28.40 -30.45 25.00
N LEU A 899 -28.58 -30.70 23.70
CA LEU A 899 -29.74 -30.28 22.91
C LEU A 899 -30.49 -31.50 22.34
N PRO A 900 -31.16 -32.32 23.19
CA PRO A 900 -31.76 -33.58 22.75
C PRO A 900 -32.82 -33.41 21.65
N ALA A 901 -33.52 -32.27 21.59
CA ALA A 901 -34.45 -31.94 20.52
C ALA A 901 -33.77 -31.90 19.14
N THR A 902 -32.56 -31.37 19.05
CA THR A 902 -31.79 -31.35 17.77
C THR A 902 -31.41 -32.76 17.30
N ALA A 903 -31.23 -33.72 18.22
CA ALA A 903 -31.06 -35.13 17.84
C ALA A 903 -32.35 -35.71 17.21
N ALA A 904 -33.53 -35.30 17.71
CA ALA A 904 -34.80 -35.65 17.10
C ALA A 904 -34.97 -34.99 15.71
N GLU A 905 -34.54 -33.74 15.55
CA GLU A 905 -34.47 -33.05 14.26
C GLU A 905 -33.64 -33.84 13.24
N ALA A 906 -32.40 -34.19 13.56
CA ALA A 906 -31.56 -34.98 12.65
C ALA A 906 -32.17 -36.33 12.27
N ARG A 907 -32.80 -37.03 13.22
CA ARG A 907 -33.52 -38.29 12.96
C ARG A 907 -34.71 -38.08 12.03
N ALA A 908 -35.43 -36.97 12.15
CA ALA A 908 -36.55 -36.64 11.28
C ALA A 908 -36.11 -36.22 9.87
N LEU A 909 -34.91 -35.65 9.72
CA LEU A 909 -34.35 -35.27 8.41
C LEU A 909 -33.79 -36.45 7.62
N ALA A 910 -33.32 -37.50 8.29
CA ALA A 910 -32.75 -38.70 7.64
C ALA A 910 -33.62 -39.31 6.52
N PRO A 911 -34.94 -39.52 6.69
CA PRO A 911 -35.80 -40.02 5.60
C PRO A 911 -36.09 -39.00 4.49
N ILE A 912 -35.95 -37.70 4.76
CA ILE A 912 -36.18 -36.62 3.78
C ILE A 912 -34.95 -36.40 2.90
N LEU A 913 -33.75 -36.64 3.45
CA LEU A 913 -32.46 -36.50 2.80
C LEU A 913 -31.80 -37.87 2.61
N PRO A 914 -32.26 -38.70 1.66
CA PRO A 914 -31.73 -40.05 1.47
C PRO A 914 -30.24 -40.01 1.11
N GLY A 915 -29.42 -40.75 1.85
CA GLY A 915 -27.95 -40.76 1.67
C GLY A 915 -27.21 -39.66 2.45
N ALA A 916 -27.89 -38.91 3.31
CA ALA A 916 -27.24 -37.97 4.21
C ALA A 916 -26.34 -38.68 5.23
N ALA A 917 -25.11 -38.16 5.42
CA ALA A 917 -24.25 -38.55 6.52
C ALA A 917 -24.73 -37.85 7.80
N VAL A 918 -25.59 -38.53 8.57
CA VAL A 918 -26.11 -38.06 9.85
C VAL A 918 -25.12 -38.40 10.97
N ARG A 919 -24.65 -37.39 11.70
CA ARG A 919 -23.70 -37.50 12.81
C ARG A 919 -24.26 -36.82 14.05
N VAL A 920 -24.34 -37.56 15.15
CA VAL A 920 -24.87 -37.08 16.43
C VAL A 920 -23.90 -37.35 17.57
N ASP A 921 -24.10 -36.70 18.70
CA ASP A 921 -23.35 -36.90 19.94
C ASP A 921 -21.83 -36.77 19.72
N LEU A 922 -21.04 -37.82 19.99
CA LEU A 922 -19.58 -37.79 19.86
C LEU A 922 -19.08 -37.73 18.41
N GLU A 923 -19.91 -38.05 17.42
CA GLU A 923 -19.54 -38.01 16.01
C GLU A 923 -19.76 -36.62 15.38
N ALA A 924 -20.55 -35.76 16.04
CA ALA A 924 -20.79 -34.39 15.63
C ALA A 924 -19.61 -33.49 16.04
N THR A 925 -18.46 -33.69 15.38
CA THR A 925 -17.21 -32.97 15.63
C THR A 925 -16.94 -31.91 14.57
N GLU A 926 -16.09 -30.93 14.90
CA GLU A 926 -15.58 -29.97 13.91
C GLU A 926 -14.85 -30.69 12.77
N SER A 927 -14.06 -31.72 13.09
CA SER A 927 -13.35 -32.54 12.11
C SER A 927 -14.23 -33.05 10.99
N THR A 928 -15.42 -33.54 11.36
CA THR A 928 -16.38 -34.08 10.40
C THR A 928 -16.77 -33.03 9.37
N LEU A 929 -17.02 -31.79 9.80
CA LEU A 929 -17.35 -30.69 8.91
C LEU A 929 -16.12 -30.17 8.14
N LYS A 930 -14.96 -30.02 8.80
CA LYS A 930 -13.68 -29.58 8.20
C LYS A 930 -13.18 -30.53 7.10
N LYS A 931 -13.47 -31.83 7.21
CA LYS A 931 -13.09 -32.85 6.20
C LYS A 931 -14.08 -32.96 5.04
N ALA A 932 -15.28 -32.39 5.17
CA ALA A 932 -16.27 -32.39 4.10
C ALA A 932 -15.75 -31.60 2.88
N ARG A 933 -15.96 -32.13 1.68
CA ARG A 933 -15.51 -31.49 0.42
C ARG A 933 -16.70 -31.24 -0.50
N ALA A 934 -17.22 -30.02 -0.45
CA ALA A 934 -18.36 -29.54 -1.21
C ALA A 934 -19.59 -30.48 -1.17
N PRO A 935 -20.11 -30.82 0.02
CA PRO A 935 -21.40 -31.52 0.12
C PRO A 935 -22.50 -30.67 -0.51
N ARG A 936 -23.55 -31.31 -1.07
CA ARG A 936 -24.67 -30.59 -1.66
C ARG A 936 -25.44 -29.77 -0.63
N ILE A 937 -25.66 -30.39 0.53
CA ILE A 937 -26.40 -29.84 1.67
C ILE A 937 -25.56 -30.00 2.93
N VAL A 938 -25.47 -28.95 3.73
CA VAL A 938 -24.94 -28.99 5.10
C VAL A 938 -26.04 -28.56 6.04
N HIS A 939 -26.35 -29.38 7.03
CA HIS A 939 -27.25 -29.03 8.11
C HIS A 939 -26.51 -29.18 9.43
N VAL A 940 -26.52 -28.11 10.24
CA VAL A 940 -25.89 -28.10 11.57
C VAL A 940 -26.92 -27.63 12.58
N ALA A 941 -27.26 -28.50 13.53
CA ALA A 941 -28.14 -28.20 14.65
C ALA A 941 -27.36 -28.26 15.98
N THR A 942 -26.98 -27.09 16.48
CA THR A 942 -26.09 -26.95 17.65
C THR A 942 -26.19 -25.56 18.28
N HIS A 943 -25.42 -25.29 19.34
CA HIS A 943 -25.28 -23.94 19.87
C HIS A 943 -24.44 -23.07 18.94
N GLY A 944 -25.01 -21.93 18.53
CA GLY A 944 -24.29 -20.82 17.90
C GLY A 944 -24.08 -19.69 18.90
N PHE A 945 -23.05 -18.87 18.68
CA PHE A 945 -22.81 -17.70 19.51
C PHE A 945 -22.26 -16.53 18.69
N PHE A 946 -22.52 -15.32 19.17
CA PHE A 946 -21.87 -14.09 18.72
C PHE A 946 -21.58 -13.17 19.91
N LEU A 947 -20.33 -12.77 20.10
CA LEU A 947 -19.91 -11.89 21.18
C LEU A 947 -19.88 -10.42 20.76
N ALA A 948 -20.24 -9.52 21.67
CA ALA A 948 -20.13 -8.08 21.44
C ALA A 948 -18.67 -7.60 21.44
N ALA A 949 -18.39 -6.53 20.71
CA ALA A 949 -17.08 -5.86 20.71
C ALA A 949 -16.73 -5.29 22.10
N LYS A 950 -15.44 -5.08 22.34
CA LYS A 950 -14.93 -4.52 23.60
C LYS A 950 -15.49 -3.13 23.88
N GLY A 951 -15.88 -2.88 25.13
CA GLY A 951 -16.41 -1.58 25.54
C GLY A 951 -17.82 -1.25 25.03
N ALA A 952 -18.49 -2.19 24.34
CA ALA A 952 -19.92 -2.08 24.12
C ALA A 952 -20.63 -2.05 25.47
N ALA A 953 -21.54 -1.09 25.68
CA ALA A 953 -22.30 -1.01 26.92
C ALA A 953 -23.04 -2.34 27.14
N ALA A 954 -22.80 -2.98 28.30
CA ALA A 954 -23.62 -4.09 28.76
C ALA A 954 -25.07 -3.61 28.75
N ARG A 955 -25.90 -4.19 27.88
CA ARG A 955 -27.33 -3.85 27.84
C ARG A 955 -27.96 -4.34 29.14
N ALA A 956 -28.88 -3.55 29.70
CA ALA A 956 -29.59 -3.93 30.91
C ALA A 956 -30.31 -5.29 30.71
N PRO A 957 -30.40 -6.14 31.74
CA PRO A 957 -31.06 -7.44 31.63
C PRO A 957 -32.53 -7.24 31.25
N GLN A 958 -32.92 -7.72 30.07
CA GLN A 958 -34.29 -7.65 29.57
C GLN A 958 -34.86 -9.05 29.36
N GLY A 959 -35.20 -9.70 30.48
CA GLY A 959 -35.91 -10.98 30.51
C GLY A 959 -35.10 -12.21 30.01
N GLU A 960 -35.64 -13.40 30.21
CA GLU A 960 -34.99 -14.69 29.87
C GLU A 960 -34.81 -14.93 28.35
N ARG A 961 -35.42 -14.08 27.48
CA ARG A 961 -35.48 -14.27 26.01
C ARG A 961 -34.85 -13.12 25.20
N GLY A 962 -34.35 -12.07 25.87
CA GLY A 962 -33.75 -10.89 25.23
C GLY A 962 -32.31 -11.10 24.75
N LEU A 963 -31.86 -10.20 23.86
CA LEU A 963 -30.49 -10.11 23.34
C LEU A 963 -29.50 -9.55 24.39
N GLU A 964 -28.99 -10.40 25.28
CA GLU A 964 -27.80 -10.12 26.08
C GLU A 964 -26.57 -10.66 25.34
N LEU A 965 -25.91 -9.79 24.57
CA LEU A 965 -24.63 -10.13 23.92
C LEU A 965 -23.53 -10.00 24.97
N GLU A 966 -22.93 -11.13 25.35
CA GLU A 966 -21.79 -11.14 26.26
C GLU A 966 -20.61 -10.37 25.65
N PRO A 967 -19.94 -9.47 26.41
CA PRO A 967 -18.79 -8.74 25.92
C PRO A 967 -17.63 -9.70 25.65
N SER A 968 -16.88 -9.43 24.58
CA SER A 968 -15.68 -10.21 24.29
C SER A 968 -14.63 -10.09 25.41
N PRO A 969 -13.95 -11.18 25.80
CA PRO A 969 -12.87 -11.13 26.77
C PRO A 969 -11.73 -10.18 26.36
N ASP A 970 -11.01 -9.63 27.35
CA ASP A 970 -9.93 -8.66 27.13
C ASP A 970 -8.77 -9.17 26.25
N TRP A 971 -8.53 -10.48 26.23
CA TRP A 971 -7.50 -11.11 25.39
C TRP A 971 -7.97 -11.37 23.96
N LEU A 972 -9.27 -11.48 23.70
CA LEU A 972 -9.80 -11.82 22.38
C LEU A 972 -9.63 -10.62 21.44
N PRO A 973 -9.07 -10.76 20.23
CA PRO A 973 -8.98 -9.67 19.27
C PRO A 973 -10.37 -9.15 18.89
N ASP A 974 -10.48 -7.88 18.51
CA ASP A 974 -11.73 -7.32 18.00
C ASP A 974 -11.95 -7.69 16.52
N ASP A 975 -11.86 -9.00 16.22
CA ASP A 975 -12.18 -9.58 14.93
C ASP A 975 -13.54 -10.28 15.02
N PRO A 976 -14.57 -9.81 14.28
CA PRO A 976 -15.90 -10.43 14.28
C PRO A 976 -15.90 -11.92 13.88
N LEU A 977 -14.91 -12.37 13.09
CA LEU A 977 -14.79 -13.76 12.68
C LEU A 977 -14.31 -14.67 13.82
N LEU A 978 -13.61 -14.12 14.81
CA LEU A 978 -13.26 -14.82 16.06
C LEU A 978 -14.33 -14.69 17.13
N ARG A 979 -15.19 -13.67 17.03
CA ARG A 979 -16.31 -13.44 17.96
C ARG A 979 -17.59 -14.21 17.61
N SER A 980 -17.61 -14.97 16.52
CA SER A 980 -18.76 -15.82 16.14
C SER A 980 -18.31 -17.25 15.89
N GLY A 981 -19.17 -18.22 16.20
CA GLY A 981 -18.88 -19.64 15.97
C GLY A 981 -20.01 -20.59 16.31
N LEU A 982 -19.71 -21.88 16.19
CA LEU A 982 -20.59 -23.02 16.50
C LEU A 982 -19.88 -23.96 17.49
N ALA A 983 -20.61 -24.48 18.46
CA ALA A 983 -20.11 -25.51 19.38
C ALA A 983 -20.30 -26.92 18.79
N PHE A 984 -19.34 -27.79 19.03
CA PHE A 984 -19.34 -29.20 18.61
C PHE A 984 -18.91 -30.10 19.78
N ALA A 985 -18.75 -31.41 19.53
CA ALA A 985 -18.38 -32.35 20.57
C ALA A 985 -17.04 -31.95 21.22
N GLY A 986 -17.01 -31.91 22.55
CA GLY A 986 -15.85 -31.46 23.33
C GLY A 986 -15.76 -29.94 23.59
N ALA A 987 -16.74 -29.14 23.18
CA ALA A 987 -16.74 -27.68 23.40
C ALA A 987 -16.55 -27.26 24.88
N ASN A 988 -17.11 -28.01 25.83
CA ASN A 988 -17.06 -27.68 27.28
C ASN A 988 -15.69 -27.98 27.91
N SER A 989 -14.94 -28.94 27.38
CA SER A 989 -13.61 -29.28 27.89
C SER A 989 -12.51 -28.42 27.26
N ARG A 990 -12.82 -27.66 26.20
CA ARG A 990 -11.86 -26.92 25.34
C ARG A 990 -10.68 -27.80 24.89
N ARG A 991 -10.92 -29.12 24.84
CA ARG A 991 -9.96 -30.19 24.54
C ARG A 991 -10.70 -31.29 23.78
N GLY A 992 -10.71 -31.17 22.46
CA GLY A 992 -11.15 -32.21 21.54
C GLY A 992 -10.03 -33.22 21.23
N GLY A 993 -10.41 -34.43 20.81
CA GLY A 993 -9.46 -35.40 20.28
C GLY A 993 -8.84 -34.91 18.97
N GLY A 994 -7.54 -35.16 18.75
CA GLY A 994 -6.88 -34.85 17.46
C GLY A 994 -6.46 -33.39 17.24
N GLY A 995 -6.48 -32.55 18.29
CA GLY A 995 -6.01 -31.16 18.23
C GLY A 995 -7.11 -30.10 18.03
N GLU A 996 -8.38 -30.50 18.11
CA GLU A 996 -9.57 -29.63 18.05
C GLU A 996 -9.94 -29.12 19.46
N ASP A 997 -10.68 -28.01 19.58
CA ASP A 997 -11.11 -27.43 20.86
C ASP A 997 -12.64 -27.50 21.09
N GLY A 998 -13.38 -28.05 20.13
CA GLY A 998 -14.82 -28.19 20.14
C GLY A 998 -15.56 -26.93 19.66
N ILE A 999 -14.87 -25.88 19.22
CA ILE A 999 -15.47 -24.63 18.72
C ILE A 999 -15.03 -24.37 17.28
N LEU A 1000 -16.00 -24.32 16.36
CA LEU A 1000 -15.76 -23.84 15.00
C LEU A 1000 -16.04 -22.34 14.93
N THR A 1001 -14.99 -21.53 14.92
CA THR A 1001 -15.11 -20.08 14.71
C THR A 1001 -15.50 -19.74 13.27
N ALA A 1002 -16.06 -18.55 13.04
CA ALA A 1002 -16.31 -18.07 11.68
C ALA A 1002 -15.01 -17.89 10.88
N LEU A 1003 -13.89 -17.56 11.54
CA LEU A 1003 -12.56 -17.52 10.91
C LEU A 1003 -12.19 -18.89 10.32
N GLU A 1004 -12.40 -19.97 11.07
CA GLU A 1004 -12.18 -21.33 10.58
C GLU A 1004 -13.20 -21.74 9.52
N ALA A 1005 -14.48 -21.41 9.74
CA ALA A 1005 -15.56 -21.73 8.81
C ALA A 1005 -15.32 -21.12 7.42
N SER A 1006 -14.66 -19.96 7.33
CA SER A 1006 -14.28 -19.32 6.07
C SER A 1006 -13.31 -20.16 5.21
N SER A 1007 -12.65 -21.15 5.82
CA SER A 1007 -11.69 -22.04 5.17
C SER A 1007 -12.28 -23.40 4.77
N LEU A 1008 -13.57 -23.65 5.06
CA LEU A 1008 -14.28 -24.85 4.61
C LEU A 1008 -14.39 -24.91 3.09
N ASP A 1009 -14.36 -26.12 2.52
CA ASP A 1009 -14.60 -26.36 1.10
C ASP A 1009 -16.10 -26.54 0.86
N LEU A 1010 -16.82 -25.43 0.66
CA LEU A 1010 -18.26 -25.42 0.36
C LEU A 1010 -18.55 -25.00 -1.10
N TRP A 1011 -17.53 -25.02 -1.98
CA TRP A 1011 -17.71 -24.59 -3.36
C TRP A 1011 -18.65 -25.53 -4.13
N GLY A 1012 -19.84 -25.05 -4.47
CA GLY A 1012 -20.93 -25.85 -5.07
C GLY A 1012 -21.91 -26.44 -4.06
N THR A 1013 -21.75 -26.14 -2.77
CA THR A 1013 -22.76 -26.43 -1.75
C THR A 1013 -24.00 -25.57 -2.00
N LYS A 1014 -25.11 -26.24 -2.32
CA LYS A 1014 -26.37 -25.60 -2.72
C LYS A 1014 -27.12 -24.98 -1.55
N LEU A 1015 -26.94 -25.51 -0.35
CA LEU A 1015 -27.67 -25.07 0.83
C LEU A 1015 -26.89 -25.41 2.11
N VAL A 1016 -26.68 -24.39 2.94
CA VAL A 1016 -26.27 -24.56 4.35
C VAL A 1016 -27.45 -24.13 5.23
N VAL A 1017 -27.83 -24.98 6.19
CA VAL A 1017 -28.84 -24.68 7.19
C VAL A 1017 -28.20 -24.73 8.56
N LEU A 1018 -28.28 -23.62 9.28
CA LEU A 1018 -27.82 -23.49 10.66
C LEU A 1018 -29.04 -23.44 11.58
N SER A 1019 -29.43 -24.60 12.12
CA SER A 1019 -30.42 -24.73 13.19
C SER A 1019 -29.74 -24.43 14.53
N ALA A 1020 -29.28 -23.19 14.66
CA ALA A 1020 -28.44 -22.73 15.76
C ALA A 1020 -28.71 -21.25 16.03
N CYS A 1021 -28.71 -20.86 17.31
CA CYS A 1021 -29.00 -19.49 17.75
C CYS A 1021 -28.01 -18.46 17.17
N GLU A 1022 -28.54 -17.29 16.79
CA GLU A 1022 -27.76 -16.07 16.48
C GLU A 1022 -26.75 -16.19 15.32
N THR A 1023 -26.91 -17.19 14.45
CA THR A 1023 -25.94 -17.50 13.39
C THR A 1023 -25.97 -16.57 12.18
N GLY A 1024 -27.06 -15.81 12.02
CA GLY A 1024 -27.22 -14.74 11.04
C GLY A 1024 -26.74 -13.37 11.52
N LEU A 1025 -26.31 -13.25 12.79
CA LEU A 1025 -25.79 -12.02 13.38
C LEU A 1025 -24.28 -11.85 13.12
N GLY A 1026 -23.81 -10.64 13.40
CA GLY A 1026 -22.43 -10.24 13.22
C GLY A 1026 -22.26 -8.73 13.33
N ASP A 1027 -21.02 -8.28 13.22
CA ASP A 1027 -20.72 -6.85 13.14
C ASP A 1027 -21.20 -6.30 11.81
N VAL A 1028 -22.05 -5.27 11.85
CA VAL A 1028 -22.51 -4.59 10.65
C VAL A 1028 -21.42 -3.63 10.19
N GLN A 1029 -20.79 -3.96 9.06
CA GLN A 1029 -19.83 -3.10 8.41
C GLN A 1029 -20.52 -2.41 7.23
N ARG A 1030 -20.61 -1.08 7.30
CA ARG A 1030 -21.19 -0.28 6.22
C ARG A 1030 -20.50 -0.60 4.89
N GLY A 1031 -21.29 -0.96 3.89
CA GLY A 1031 -20.78 -1.34 2.58
C GLY A 1031 -20.29 -2.79 2.47
N GLU A 1032 -20.20 -3.58 3.54
CA GLU A 1032 -19.70 -4.97 3.47
C GLU A 1032 -20.65 -6.00 4.11
N GLY A 1033 -21.81 -5.55 4.61
CA GLY A 1033 -22.83 -6.41 5.20
C GLY A 1033 -22.49 -6.84 6.63
N VAL A 1034 -22.88 -8.07 6.99
CA VAL A 1034 -22.73 -8.62 8.34
C VAL A 1034 -21.49 -9.50 8.41
N TYR A 1035 -20.51 -9.09 9.21
CA TYR A 1035 -19.30 -9.83 9.49
C TYR A 1035 -19.50 -10.82 10.63
N GLY A 1036 -19.42 -12.10 10.30
CA GLY A 1036 -19.59 -13.22 11.22
C GLY A 1036 -19.74 -14.52 10.44
N LEU A 1037 -20.43 -15.50 11.03
CA LEU A 1037 -20.60 -16.82 10.43
C LEU A 1037 -21.30 -16.78 9.06
N ARG A 1038 -22.27 -15.87 8.88
CA ARG A 1038 -22.93 -15.62 7.59
C ARG A 1038 -21.93 -15.31 6.47
N ARG A 1039 -21.00 -14.40 6.71
CA ARG A 1039 -19.96 -14.02 5.73
C ARG A 1039 -19.00 -15.19 5.49
N ALA A 1040 -18.56 -15.85 6.55
CA ALA A 1040 -17.61 -16.96 6.47
C ALA A 1040 -18.10 -18.08 5.54
N LEU A 1041 -19.36 -18.46 5.63
CA LEU A 1041 -19.92 -19.54 4.80
C LEU A 1041 -20.05 -19.17 3.32
N PHE A 1042 -20.31 -17.89 3.00
CA PHE A 1042 -20.26 -17.41 1.62
C PHE A 1042 -18.83 -17.38 1.07
N VAL A 1043 -17.85 -16.96 1.89
CA VAL A 1043 -16.42 -17.03 1.54
C VAL A 1043 -15.97 -18.48 1.30
N ALA A 1044 -16.50 -19.43 2.08
CA ALA A 1044 -16.24 -20.85 1.91
C ALA A 1044 -16.85 -21.46 0.63
N GLY A 1045 -17.86 -20.81 0.04
CA GLY A 1045 -18.43 -21.17 -1.26
C GLY A 1045 -19.92 -21.54 -1.27
N ALA A 1046 -20.64 -21.39 -0.15
CA ALA A 1046 -22.07 -21.70 -0.10
C ALA A 1046 -22.89 -20.79 -1.04
N GLU A 1047 -23.86 -21.37 -1.76
CA GLU A 1047 -24.77 -20.61 -2.64
C GLU A 1047 -25.93 -19.98 -1.87
N ALA A 1048 -26.41 -20.66 -0.83
CA ALA A 1048 -27.52 -20.21 0.01
C ALA A 1048 -27.33 -20.65 1.47
N LEU A 1049 -27.81 -19.80 2.39
CA LEU A 1049 -27.78 -20.01 3.82
C LEU A 1049 -29.18 -19.79 4.42
N VAL A 1050 -29.61 -20.70 5.28
CA VAL A 1050 -30.72 -20.49 6.21
C VAL A 1050 -30.13 -20.38 7.60
N ALA A 1051 -30.27 -19.22 8.24
CA ALA A 1051 -29.69 -18.92 9.54
C ALA A 1051 -30.63 -18.07 10.39
N SER A 1052 -30.48 -18.17 11.71
CA SER A 1052 -31.33 -17.49 12.69
C SER A 1052 -30.80 -16.10 13.07
N LEU A 1053 -31.69 -15.15 13.36
CA LEU A 1053 -31.35 -13.79 13.78
C LEU A 1053 -31.38 -13.59 15.30
N TRP A 1054 -31.91 -14.54 16.07
CA TRP A 1054 -31.96 -14.54 17.54
C TRP A 1054 -32.02 -15.98 18.07
N LYS A 1055 -32.09 -16.15 19.40
CA LYS A 1055 -32.27 -17.45 20.05
C LYS A 1055 -33.61 -18.07 19.66
N VAL A 1056 -33.63 -19.35 19.30
CA VAL A 1056 -34.84 -20.03 18.78
C VAL A 1056 -35.35 -21.07 19.77
N ALA A 1057 -36.65 -21.40 19.69
CA ALA A 1057 -37.25 -22.45 20.51
C ALA A 1057 -37.05 -23.83 19.87
N ASP A 1058 -36.69 -24.83 20.68
CA ASP A 1058 -36.18 -26.12 20.19
C ASP A 1058 -37.22 -26.95 19.41
N GLU A 1059 -38.44 -27.11 19.92
CA GLU A 1059 -39.47 -27.96 19.30
C GLU A 1059 -40.06 -27.34 18.02
N GLU A 1060 -40.35 -26.03 18.04
CA GLU A 1060 -40.86 -25.31 16.88
C GLU A 1060 -39.82 -25.21 15.76
N THR A 1061 -38.54 -25.06 16.12
CA THR A 1061 -37.44 -25.05 15.14
C THR A 1061 -37.32 -26.41 14.45
N GLN A 1062 -37.42 -27.51 15.19
CA GLN A 1062 -37.43 -28.85 14.60
C GLN A 1062 -38.56 -28.97 13.55
N ARG A 1063 -39.78 -28.56 13.89
CA ARG A 1063 -40.93 -28.62 12.98
C ARG A 1063 -40.70 -27.75 11.74
N LEU A 1064 -40.21 -26.52 11.94
CA LEU A 1064 -39.88 -25.60 10.84
C LEU A 1064 -38.88 -26.22 9.87
N MET A 1065 -37.80 -26.83 10.38
CA MET A 1065 -36.75 -27.42 9.55
C MET A 1065 -37.23 -28.65 8.78
N VAL A 1066 -38.02 -29.51 9.41
CA VAL A 1066 -38.62 -30.68 8.76
C VAL A 1066 -39.54 -30.25 7.61
N ASP A 1067 -40.47 -29.33 7.87
CA ASP A 1067 -41.41 -28.83 6.86
C ASP A 1067 -40.68 -28.09 5.73
N TYR A 1068 -39.63 -27.36 6.06
CA TYR A 1068 -38.77 -26.67 5.10
C TYR A 1068 -38.11 -27.66 4.13
N TYR A 1069 -37.43 -28.69 4.65
CA TYR A 1069 -36.75 -29.68 3.82
C TYR A 1069 -37.72 -30.52 2.99
N GLN A 1070 -38.89 -30.86 3.51
CA GLN A 1070 -39.93 -31.55 2.72
C GLN A 1070 -40.33 -30.76 1.48
N ARG A 1071 -40.39 -29.43 1.57
CA ARG A 1071 -40.72 -28.55 0.43
C ARG A 1071 -39.53 -28.40 -0.51
N VAL A 1072 -38.34 -28.14 0.01
CA VAL A 1072 -37.11 -27.98 -0.78
C VAL A 1072 -36.81 -29.24 -1.61
N THR A 1073 -36.92 -30.43 -1.01
CA THR A 1073 -36.68 -31.71 -1.71
C THR A 1073 -37.74 -32.05 -2.76
N LYS A 1074 -38.96 -31.52 -2.62
CA LYS A 1074 -40.03 -31.60 -3.63
C LYS A 1074 -39.88 -30.60 -4.79
N GLY A 1075 -38.82 -29.80 -4.79
CA GLY A 1075 -38.50 -28.87 -5.88
C GLY A 1075 -38.98 -27.43 -5.67
N SER A 1076 -39.50 -27.09 -4.48
CA SER A 1076 -39.76 -25.69 -4.14
C SER A 1076 -38.46 -24.87 -4.11
N GLY A 1077 -38.54 -23.58 -4.46
CA GLY A 1077 -37.43 -22.64 -4.27
C GLY A 1077 -37.06 -22.53 -2.79
N ARG A 1078 -35.77 -22.27 -2.50
CA ARG A 1078 -35.29 -22.15 -1.12
C ARG A 1078 -36.00 -21.06 -0.34
N SER A 1079 -36.29 -19.89 -0.94
CA SER A 1079 -37.05 -18.82 -0.27
C SER A 1079 -38.55 -19.13 -0.21
N ALA A 1080 -39.15 -19.53 -1.33
CA ALA A 1080 -40.55 -19.98 -1.38
C ALA A 1080 -40.87 -21.07 -0.34
N ALA A 1081 -39.99 -22.06 -0.15
CA ALA A 1081 -40.18 -23.11 0.83
C ALA A 1081 -40.25 -22.56 2.26
N LEU A 1082 -39.35 -21.63 2.63
CA LEU A 1082 -39.36 -21.03 3.96
C LEU A 1082 -40.61 -20.18 4.17
N ARG A 1083 -40.99 -19.37 3.18
CA ARG A 1083 -42.21 -18.55 3.23
C ARG A 1083 -43.45 -19.39 3.53
N GLU A 1084 -43.62 -20.51 2.83
CA GLU A 1084 -44.80 -21.35 3.05
C GLU A 1084 -44.85 -21.98 4.44
N VAL A 1085 -43.68 -22.30 5.03
CA VAL A 1085 -43.61 -22.74 6.43
C VAL A 1085 -43.96 -21.59 7.37
N GLN A 1086 -43.45 -20.39 7.12
CA GLN A 1086 -43.76 -19.19 7.90
C GLN A 1086 -45.26 -18.84 7.87
N LEU A 1087 -45.91 -18.95 6.70
CA LEU A 1087 -47.35 -18.74 6.57
C LEU A 1087 -48.16 -19.79 7.33
N GLY A 1088 -47.71 -21.05 7.31
CA GLY A 1088 -48.33 -22.12 8.09
C GLY A 1088 -48.24 -21.85 9.60
N MET A 1089 -47.08 -21.41 10.08
CA MET A 1089 -46.87 -21.06 11.49
C MET A 1089 -47.64 -19.79 11.88
N LEU A 1090 -47.75 -18.80 10.99
CA LEU A 1090 -48.53 -17.59 11.21
C LEU A 1090 -50.04 -17.89 11.36
N ALA A 1091 -50.54 -18.93 10.68
CA ALA A 1091 -51.93 -19.36 10.76
C ALA A 1091 -52.27 -20.22 11.99
N ASP A 1092 -51.26 -20.77 12.67
CA ASP A 1092 -51.40 -21.55 13.90
C ASP A 1092 -51.28 -20.64 15.12
N GLU A 1093 -52.32 -20.61 15.98
CA GLU A 1093 -52.40 -19.72 17.14
C GLU A 1093 -51.21 -19.89 18.10
N ALA A 1094 -50.67 -21.12 18.22
CA ALA A 1094 -49.54 -21.41 19.09
C ALA A 1094 -48.22 -20.80 18.58
N THR A 1095 -48.08 -20.61 17.26
CA THR A 1095 -46.86 -20.14 16.62
C THR A 1095 -47.03 -18.81 15.86
N ALA A 1096 -48.19 -18.16 15.97
CA ALA A 1096 -48.52 -16.96 15.22
C ALA A 1096 -47.57 -15.78 15.51
N HIS A 1097 -46.99 -15.75 16.71
CA HIS A 1097 -46.04 -14.71 17.11
C HIS A 1097 -44.76 -14.77 16.24
N PRO A 1098 -44.30 -13.63 15.65
CA PRO A 1098 -43.13 -13.60 14.76
C PRO A 1098 -41.82 -14.16 15.33
N TYR A 1099 -41.68 -14.22 16.65
CA TYR A 1099 -40.55 -14.89 17.32
C TYR A 1099 -40.28 -16.29 16.76
N PHE A 1100 -41.33 -17.08 16.46
CA PHE A 1100 -41.20 -18.47 16.03
C PHE A 1100 -40.85 -18.61 14.55
N TRP A 1101 -41.41 -17.78 13.68
CA TRP A 1101 -41.30 -17.96 12.22
C TRP A 1101 -40.39 -16.95 11.53
N ALA A 1102 -40.22 -15.74 12.07
CA ALA A 1102 -39.38 -14.69 11.48
C ALA A 1102 -37.90 -14.78 11.90
N SER A 1103 -37.57 -15.72 12.78
CA SER A 1103 -36.22 -15.96 13.29
C SER A 1103 -35.26 -16.38 12.18
N PHE A 1104 -35.74 -17.13 11.17
CA PHE A 1104 -34.94 -17.61 10.05
C PHE A 1104 -35.14 -16.77 8.78
N GLY A 1105 -34.05 -16.54 8.05
CA GLY A 1105 -34.05 -15.92 6.73
C GLY A 1105 -33.25 -16.73 5.71
N VAL A 1106 -33.63 -16.63 4.43
CA VAL A 1106 -32.85 -17.18 3.30
C VAL A 1106 -31.91 -16.11 2.77
N PHE A 1107 -30.61 -16.36 2.89
CA PHE A 1107 -29.53 -15.50 2.38
C PHE A 1107 -28.90 -16.18 1.15
N GLY A 1108 -28.61 -15.43 0.09
CA GLY A 1108 -28.01 -15.96 -1.14
C GLY A 1108 -29.04 -16.34 -2.21
N ASP A 1109 -28.82 -17.44 -2.93
CA ASP A 1109 -29.68 -17.86 -4.06
C ASP A 1109 -31.05 -18.39 -3.57
N PRO A 1110 -32.18 -17.74 -3.91
CA PRO A 1110 -33.51 -18.17 -3.50
C PRO A 1110 -34.08 -19.34 -4.31
N SER A 1111 -33.43 -19.71 -5.42
CA SER A 1111 -33.98 -20.61 -6.45
C SER A 1111 -34.05 -22.07 -5.98
N PRO A 1112 -34.78 -22.95 -6.70
CA PRO A 1112 -34.76 -24.39 -6.44
C PRO A 1112 -33.36 -25.00 -6.65
N MET A 1113 -33.00 -26.04 -5.89
CA MET A 1113 -31.66 -26.68 -5.93
C MET A 1113 -31.37 -27.57 -7.15
N GLY A 1114 -32.28 -27.63 -8.14
CA GLY A 1114 -32.17 -28.56 -9.27
C GLY A 1114 -32.36 -30.05 -8.89
N LYS A 1115 -32.30 -30.95 -9.87
CA LYS A 1115 -32.35 -32.42 -9.63
C LYS A 1115 -31.00 -32.92 -9.15
N GLU A 1116 -30.98 -33.89 -8.23
CA GLU A 1116 -29.71 -34.46 -7.77
C GLU A 1116 -29.00 -35.22 -8.90
N PRO A 1117 -27.69 -35.02 -9.11
CA PRO A 1117 -26.94 -35.83 -10.05
C PRO A 1117 -26.99 -37.31 -9.62
N SER A 1118 -27.47 -38.19 -10.50
CA SER A 1118 -27.63 -39.62 -10.20
C SER A 1118 -26.29 -40.26 -9.80
N ALA A 1119 -26.27 -41.02 -8.70
CA ALA A 1119 -25.09 -41.64 -8.10
C ALA A 1119 -24.33 -42.69 -8.96
N GLY A 1120 -24.57 -42.77 -10.27
CA GLY A 1120 -23.98 -43.73 -11.19
C GLY A 1120 -23.22 -43.14 -12.39
N ALA A 1121 -23.20 -41.81 -12.57
CA ALA A 1121 -22.47 -41.21 -13.70
C ALA A 1121 -20.98 -41.06 -13.37
N LYS A 1122 -20.20 -42.16 -13.55
CA LYS A 1122 -18.75 -42.03 -13.76
C LYS A 1122 -18.54 -40.99 -14.86
N GLY A 1123 -17.77 -39.95 -14.56
CA GLY A 1123 -17.39 -38.92 -15.52
C GLY A 1123 -16.85 -39.54 -16.80
N THR A 1124 -17.70 -39.62 -17.82
CA THR A 1124 -17.25 -39.56 -19.19
C THR A 1124 -17.33 -38.09 -19.56
N GLY A 1125 -16.19 -37.48 -19.83
CA GLY A 1125 -16.15 -36.18 -20.46
C GLY A 1125 -16.81 -36.28 -21.83
N ALA A 1126 -18.13 -36.05 -21.87
CA ALA A 1126 -18.84 -35.83 -23.11
C ALA A 1126 -18.54 -34.40 -23.54
N ALA A 1127 -17.49 -34.26 -24.35
CA ALA A 1127 -17.31 -33.10 -25.21
C ALA A 1127 -18.66 -32.78 -25.87
N ALA A 1128 -19.17 -31.59 -25.61
CA ALA A 1128 -20.32 -31.06 -26.32
C ALA A 1128 -20.00 -31.09 -27.83
N ARG A 1129 -20.59 -32.05 -28.54
CA ARG A 1129 -20.59 -32.08 -30.00
C ARG A 1129 -21.32 -30.82 -30.45
N GLY A 1130 -20.54 -29.84 -30.92
CA GLY A 1130 -21.05 -28.70 -31.66
C GLY A 1130 -21.90 -29.21 -32.83
N GLY A 1131 -23.18 -28.86 -32.80
CA GLY A 1131 -24.06 -28.99 -33.94
C GLY A 1131 -23.48 -28.19 -35.11
N LYS A 1132 -23.40 -28.84 -36.27
CA LYS A 1132 -23.11 -28.18 -37.55
C LYS A 1132 -24.14 -27.06 -37.76
N VAL A 1133 -23.70 -25.81 -37.62
CA VAL A 1133 -24.37 -24.66 -38.23
C VAL A 1133 -23.57 -24.29 -39.46
N THR A 1134 -24.16 -24.54 -40.62
CA THR A 1134 -23.71 -24.07 -41.93
C THR A 1134 -23.72 -22.54 -41.97
N PRO A 1135 -22.66 -21.85 -42.41
CA PRO A 1135 -22.71 -20.41 -42.63
C PRO A 1135 -23.34 -20.14 -44.00
N GLY A 1136 -24.61 -19.70 -43.97
CA GLY A 1136 -25.28 -19.08 -45.11
C GLY A 1136 -24.85 -17.62 -45.26
N ALA A 1137 -24.57 -17.23 -46.49
CA ALA A 1137 -24.10 -15.92 -46.91
C ALA A 1137 -25.15 -14.79 -46.79
N ARG A 1138 -24.64 -13.56 -47.00
CA ARG A 1138 -25.26 -12.20 -47.02
C ARG A 1138 -25.22 -11.53 -45.64
N GLY A 1139 -24.61 -10.37 -45.41
CA GLY A 1139 -24.11 -9.32 -46.30
C GLY A 1139 -24.62 -7.99 -45.74
N CYS A 1140 -23.73 -7.15 -45.20
CA CYS A 1140 -23.84 -5.69 -45.25
C CYS A 1140 -22.54 -5.03 -44.80
N ALA A 1141 -22.16 -4.02 -45.58
CA ALA A 1141 -20.88 -3.34 -45.60
C ALA A 1141 -20.80 -2.17 -44.61
N CYS A 1142 -19.56 -1.83 -44.23
CA CYS A 1142 -18.98 -0.54 -43.78
C CYS A 1142 -17.64 -0.96 -43.13
N GLY A 1143 -16.41 -0.79 -43.66
CA GLY A 1143 -15.83 0.29 -44.44
C GLY A 1143 -14.91 1.12 -43.53
N PHE A 1144 -13.62 0.76 -43.40
CA PHE A 1144 -12.41 1.62 -43.44
C PHE A 1144 -11.13 0.75 -43.17
N PRO A 1145 -9.96 1.10 -43.74
CA PRO A 1145 -9.00 0.14 -44.28
C PRO A 1145 -7.70 -0.03 -43.47
N GLY A 1146 -7.05 -1.19 -43.68
CA GLY A 1146 -5.64 -1.24 -44.02
C GLY A 1146 -4.62 -1.46 -42.90
N SER A 1147 -4.58 -2.64 -42.29
CA SER A 1147 -3.35 -3.21 -41.72
C SER A 1147 -2.90 -4.38 -42.57
N THR A 1148 -1.78 -4.22 -43.29
CA THR A 1148 -1.07 -5.34 -43.90
C THR A 1148 -0.16 -5.97 -42.87
N ARG A 1149 -0.39 -7.26 -42.66
CA ARG A 1149 0.46 -8.24 -41.96
C ARG A 1149 1.91 -8.16 -42.41
N GLU A 1150 2.83 -8.40 -41.50
CA GLU A 1150 3.74 -9.57 -41.52
C GLU A 1150 4.55 -9.65 -40.22
N GLU A 1151 4.43 -10.77 -39.52
CA GLU A 1151 5.41 -11.31 -38.56
C GLU A 1151 5.99 -12.60 -39.20
N PRO A 1152 6.99 -13.29 -38.61
CA PRO A 1152 8.29 -12.84 -38.12
C PRO A 1152 9.44 -13.79 -38.59
N LEU A 1153 10.72 -13.40 -38.48
CA LEU A 1153 11.82 -14.23 -37.92
C LEU A 1153 13.22 -13.64 -38.16
N ALA A 1154 14.07 -13.90 -37.14
CA ALA A 1154 15.53 -14.01 -37.15
C ALA A 1154 16.41 -12.75 -36.97
N LEU A 1155 16.88 -12.63 -35.71
CA LEU A 1155 18.26 -12.32 -35.29
C LEU A 1155 19.30 -12.30 -36.43
N VAL A 1156 20.09 -11.22 -36.51
CA VAL A 1156 21.57 -11.18 -36.53
C VAL A 1156 22.04 -9.71 -36.57
N SER A 1157 23.00 -9.39 -35.69
CA SER A 1157 23.91 -8.23 -35.57
C SER A 1157 23.86 -7.09 -36.61
N LEU A 1158 24.05 -5.84 -36.15
CA LEU A 1158 25.12 -5.00 -36.70
C LEU A 1158 25.50 -3.82 -35.77
N PHE A 1159 26.81 -3.70 -35.59
CA PHE A 1159 27.55 -2.50 -35.22
C PHE A 1159 27.44 -1.43 -36.32
N GLY A 1160 27.43 -0.16 -35.93
CA GLY A 1160 27.95 0.95 -36.73
C GLY A 1160 26.92 1.87 -37.41
N ALA A 1161 26.82 3.11 -36.92
CA ALA A 1161 26.99 4.33 -37.74
C ALA A 1161 26.58 5.58 -36.93
N LEU A 1162 27.57 6.18 -36.25
CA LEU A 1162 27.62 7.60 -35.92
C LEU A 1162 28.35 8.29 -37.07
N ALA A 1163 27.69 9.15 -37.85
CA ALA A 1163 28.27 10.33 -38.52
C ALA A 1163 27.29 10.91 -39.56
N LEU A 1164 26.64 12.03 -39.22
CA LEU A 1164 26.49 13.16 -40.14
C LEU A 1164 25.89 14.35 -39.37
N VAL A 1165 26.64 15.46 -39.29
CA VAL A 1165 26.19 16.85 -39.54
C VAL A 1165 27.32 17.77 -39.04
N ALA A 1166 28.22 18.11 -39.96
CA ALA A 1166 29.04 19.32 -39.87
C ALA A 1166 29.56 19.67 -41.27
N ARG A 1167 28.83 20.56 -41.99
CA ARG A 1167 29.39 21.65 -42.81
C ARG A 1167 28.28 22.37 -43.58
N ARG A 1168 28.04 23.63 -43.21
CA ARG A 1168 28.07 24.74 -44.17
C ARG A 1168 28.63 25.98 -43.48
N ARG A 1169 29.71 26.50 -44.06
CA ARG A 1169 30.40 27.76 -43.71
C ARG A 1169 29.72 28.92 -44.45
N ARG A 1170 29.77 30.09 -43.81
CA ARG A 1170 29.91 31.45 -44.36
C ARG A 1170 28.97 31.84 -45.50
N GLY A 1171 28.03 32.69 -45.13
CA GLY A 1171 27.31 33.71 -45.90
C GLY A 1171 26.73 34.66 -44.86
#